data_AF-A0A8J9VKN6-F1
#
_entry.id   AF-A0A8J9VKN6-F1
#
_cell.length_a   1.000
_cell.length_b   1.000
_cell.length_c   1.000
_cell.angle_alpha   90.00
_cell.angle_beta   90.00
_cell.angle_gamma   90.00
#
_symmetry.space_group_name_H-M   'P 1'
#
loop_
_entity.id
_entity.type
_entity.pdbx_description
1 polymer ?
#
loop_
_entity_poly.entity_id
_entity_poly.type
_entity_poly.pdbx_seq_one_letter_code
_entity_poly.pdbx_strand_id
1 'polypeptide(L)'
;MENKPFITCEGDQNLFSSLHGDLVQRLPLEPVEWRRSYGRPPRMVQVEANFVPFTDEMLPKEGDMSLLRQPFFHMFWTDCPDVDVYKIQTKDEITLWLQKLRIYNIQDWMIVLVANSDAKKNKLLPRTTVIDKIKSDFCSKQADRCLVIYDPLVDSPKSLESWVALVQRLKQLLLVSFNRNLGQFEDNMRAQRERRTEVDWNFCRYFLVQEELAFVFEMLKQYEDALVQYDELDALFTQFVLNIQAGDIPEWLGSFSRPCTCWDGLYLWQPVNYDKRDLIQENTATLLDLRNYLFSRQCALLFFLQRPWEVAQRTLPFVHNVIRELEILELTLPAGAVACWAFMSCLEVLQMIERCSDSSQVEAYSPYTASIWAYAREKLHELGVMCGLMPDMNPSSEQLHMVVDLLAGMGQKQERESIPNSPDKKLREALSSKAAFQKHYLELSELAMGTYKHIGRIRSARRIGKDLAAFYMMLGDARKAESFLSDALKMYQREGWGLLATNTCKDLAFCQKELNNMQKYAESCSLLASNDLLSPADRTHFYNELLTVCAKSSGDGDSSILLHMEPMMTITDVCIDTEKRHPILGSTVHITLLMQSSLSEDMLFDKVTLVLQREPREPSVTSQSEEKPSEPGTDKTLSEPPRFHKRSVSAGCMSSLRGWNGQAASNQIPSYLNVQAECQVKSDGSLNWSGINCPSASQFLRRQDSSHSLVKGQEVVKEEGDLNLEIRNIRLKPGDNKVCFTTMVESRGLFTVRQLVLRLSSAEFASSRIWPPASYEVASQNPTITLTPLQDLLAGIPQQIQVTVCTGDHVLPQDTAIVFSTTPQLTLKAPQDRHGQVTKQDTADDESPGDVEYQTEDEGGVLMLKLPTVEAYHRLKLTVWATAEIPDLGLSGEEGDRTDVEHKVSFKSPLVKDEPETTFIFHYPFLAKNQLHTAGDSKFVHVEVVGLSTAKFDLQDPDLTISDLQDSDTTVRLTPLHQDSPMVVYRDQTVSYLWQLHPEELQGLPQLSCRFSLQYSLQGSQQKTPYNYSFTLNSFKTLYQVETSVETPTGSEKCQAGVLCPLRLLITSTSSSGDRHQTDSVPLMYEVMADNTMWAVCGKSSGVVSMPTTAMTTKEVLLEVMPLIGGYLPVPVVQLSQYQELPSPDNKELSPSNVEPFPDSVEPSLDDLGPSHPGQVYFGHGQVYSCSQAQQVHVLPANNGGNLVITFQ
;
A
#
# COMPACT_ATOMS: atom_id res chain seq x y z
N MET A 1 -32.84 34.43 32.32
CA MET A 1 -32.33 35.76 32.71
C MET A 1 -30.93 35.88 32.13
N GLU A 2 -30.62 36.96 31.44
CA GLU A 2 -29.24 37.20 30.99
C GLU A 2 -28.41 37.58 32.21
N ASN A 3 -27.59 36.65 32.71
CA ASN A 3 -26.63 36.95 33.76
C ASN A 3 -25.61 37.94 33.15
N LYS A 4 -25.74 39.23 33.46
CA LYS A 4 -24.78 40.28 33.06
C LYS A 4 -24.29 41.00 34.32
N PRO A 5 -23.00 41.37 34.40
CA PRO A 5 -22.45 42.00 35.59
C PRO A 5 -23.08 43.36 35.83
N PHE A 6 -23.32 43.71 37.09
CA PHE A 6 -23.83 45.02 37.43
C PHE A 6 -22.71 46.07 37.45
N ILE A 7 -22.96 47.21 36.81
CA ILE A 7 -22.12 48.41 36.88
C ILE A 7 -22.98 49.52 37.47
N THR A 8 -22.56 50.11 38.59
CA THR A 8 -23.33 51.20 39.17
C THR A 8 -22.97 52.53 38.53
N CYS A 9 -23.93 53.41 38.30
CA CYS A 9 -23.73 54.76 37.80
C CYS A 9 -24.19 55.80 38.83
N GLU A 10 -23.31 56.73 39.18
CA GLU A 10 -23.53 57.87 40.08
C GLU A 10 -23.24 59.19 39.35
N GLY A 11 -23.74 60.32 39.87
CA GLY A 11 -23.58 61.65 39.27
C GLY A 11 -24.85 62.10 38.54
N ASP A 12 -24.71 62.67 37.34
CA ASP A 12 -25.86 63.12 36.56
C ASP A 12 -26.59 61.94 35.88
N GLN A 13 -27.73 61.56 36.45
CA GLN A 13 -28.56 60.45 35.98
C GLN A 13 -29.30 60.76 34.66
N ASN A 14 -29.66 62.02 34.42
CA ASN A 14 -30.33 62.42 33.19
C ASN A 14 -29.35 62.34 32.02
N LEU A 15 -28.11 62.81 32.24
CA LEU A 15 -27.01 62.69 31.30
C LEU A 15 -26.73 61.23 30.95
N PHE A 16 -26.56 60.37 31.96
CA PHE A 16 -26.31 58.94 31.72
C PHE A 16 -27.45 58.27 30.94
N SER A 17 -28.70 58.56 31.29
CA SER A 17 -29.88 57.98 30.62
C SER A 17 -29.91 58.28 29.12
N SER A 18 -29.43 59.46 28.71
CA SER A 18 -29.34 59.84 27.29
C SER A 18 -28.27 59.05 26.51
N LEU A 19 -27.22 58.60 27.20
CA LEU A 19 -26.06 57.92 26.61
C LEU A 19 -26.06 56.39 26.81
N HIS A 20 -26.94 55.89 27.68
CA HIS A 20 -27.02 54.48 28.07
C HIS A 20 -27.22 53.53 26.88
N GLY A 21 -28.12 53.86 25.95
CA GLY A 21 -28.41 53.02 24.78
C GLY A 21 -27.19 52.75 23.91
N ASP A 22 -26.43 53.81 23.61
CA ASP A 22 -25.20 53.71 22.82
C ASP A 22 -24.11 52.91 23.55
N LEU A 23 -23.98 53.09 24.86
CA LEU A 23 -22.99 52.37 25.66
C LEU A 23 -23.27 50.86 25.69
N VAL A 24 -24.53 50.46 25.92
CA VAL A 24 -24.96 49.06 25.92
C VAL A 24 -24.77 48.41 24.55
N GLN A 25 -25.03 49.14 23.46
CA GLN A 25 -24.84 48.63 22.10
C GLN A 25 -23.36 48.50 21.72
N ARG A 26 -22.50 49.45 22.12
CA ARG A 26 -21.08 49.47 21.73
C ARG A 26 -20.19 48.57 22.59
N LEU A 27 -20.56 48.29 23.83
CA LEU A 27 -19.76 47.46 24.75
C LEU A 27 -19.48 46.05 24.20
N PRO A 28 -20.43 45.26 23.66
CA PRO A 28 -20.17 43.89 23.20
C PRO A 28 -19.51 43.76 21.81
N LEU A 29 -19.44 44.83 21.00
CA LEU A 29 -19.10 44.73 19.57
C LEU A 29 -17.74 44.08 19.27
N GLU A 30 -16.70 44.49 19.98
CA GLU A 30 -15.34 43.97 19.79
C GLU A 30 -14.92 43.11 21.00
N PRO A 31 -14.42 41.88 20.79
CA PRO A 31 -13.87 41.09 21.87
C PRO A 31 -12.57 41.73 22.40
N VAL A 32 -12.32 41.58 23.69
CA VAL A 32 -11.13 42.10 24.38
C VAL A 32 -10.31 40.95 24.95
N GLU A 33 -8.99 41.10 24.95
CA GLU A 33 -8.08 40.13 25.54
C GLU A 33 -8.22 40.14 27.08
N TRP A 34 -8.68 39.04 27.64
CA TRP A 34 -8.71 38.77 29.06
C TRP A 34 -7.49 37.98 29.48
N ARG A 35 -6.64 38.62 30.29
CA ARG A 35 -5.44 38.01 30.88
C ARG A 35 -5.70 37.68 32.33
N ARG A 36 -5.57 36.41 32.69
CA ARG A 36 -5.64 35.94 34.08
C ARG A 36 -4.24 35.85 34.70
N SER A 37 -4.16 35.79 36.03
CA SER A 37 -2.92 35.61 36.78
C SER A 37 -2.31 34.21 36.58
N TYR A 38 -0.97 34.11 36.64
CA TYR A 38 -0.10 32.92 36.59
C TYR A 38 -0.51 31.78 35.63
N GLY A 39 0.20 31.69 34.49
CA GLY A 39 0.29 30.47 33.68
C GLY A 39 -0.93 30.11 32.80
N ARG A 40 -2.04 30.86 32.88
CA ARG A 40 -3.19 30.65 31.99
C ARG A 40 -3.05 31.46 30.69
N PRO A 41 -3.34 30.87 29.52
CA PRO A 41 -3.27 31.59 28.25
C PRO A 41 -4.31 32.73 28.21
N PRO A 42 -3.99 33.85 27.53
CA PRO A 42 -4.96 34.92 27.31
C PRO A 42 -6.15 34.41 26.49
N ARG A 43 -7.36 34.87 26.84
CA ARG A 43 -8.60 34.52 26.12
C ARG A 43 -9.28 35.76 25.56
N MET A 44 -9.92 35.64 24.40
CA MET A 44 -10.74 36.73 23.86
C MET A 44 -12.15 36.61 24.43
N VAL A 45 -12.62 37.66 25.12
CA VAL A 45 -13.94 37.69 25.76
C VAL A 45 -14.77 38.86 25.23
N GLN A 46 -16.07 38.62 25.06
CA GLN A 46 -17.03 39.71 24.88
C GLN A 46 -17.55 40.12 26.24
N VAL A 47 -17.49 41.42 26.52
CA VAL A 47 -17.90 41.97 27.80
C VAL A 47 -19.25 42.64 27.61
N GLU A 48 -20.21 42.22 28.42
CA GLU A 48 -21.54 42.79 28.51
C GLU A 48 -21.76 43.24 29.96
N ALA A 49 -22.68 44.19 30.19
CA ALA A 49 -22.96 44.69 31.53
C ALA A 49 -24.38 45.26 31.64
N ASN A 50 -24.94 45.17 32.85
CA ASN A 50 -26.17 45.83 33.26
C ASN A 50 -25.81 47.10 34.04
N PHE A 51 -26.20 48.26 33.52
CA PHE A 51 -25.97 49.53 34.21
C PHE A 51 -27.15 49.84 35.13
N VAL A 52 -26.87 50.13 36.40
CA VAL A 52 -27.88 50.40 37.43
C VAL A 52 -27.52 51.65 38.22
N PRO A 53 -28.49 52.42 38.75
CA PRO A 53 -28.19 53.56 39.62
C PRO A 53 -27.41 53.12 40.86
N PHE A 54 -26.42 53.92 41.27
CA PHE A 54 -25.70 53.67 42.51
C PHE A 54 -26.61 53.90 43.72
N THR A 55 -26.67 52.92 44.61
CA THR A 55 -27.37 52.98 45.89
C THR A 55 -26.53 52.29 46.95
N ASP A 56 -26.62 52.76 48.20
CA ASP A 56 -25.83 52.20 49.30
C ASP A 56 -26.17 50.71 49.58
N GLU A 57 -27.36 50.25 49.19
CA GLU A 57 -27.82 48.86 49.34
C GLU A 57 -27.12 47.86 48.40
N MET A 58 -26.55 48.35 47.29
CA MET A 58 -25.87 47.52 46.29
C MET A 58 -24.41 47.23 46.63
N LEU A 59 -23.89 47.84 47.70
CA LEU A 59 -22.51 47.61 48.15
C LEU A 59 -22.39 46.26 48.86
N PRO A 60 -21.25 45.54 48.74
CA PRO A 60 -21.07 44.23 49.35
C PRO A 60 -21.29 44.28 50.86
N LYS A 61 -22.14 43.39 51.38
CA LYS A 61 -22.37 43.24 52.82
C LYS A 61 -21.29 42.34 53.44
N GLU A 62 -20.99 42.53 54.72
CA GLU A 62 -19.97 41.75 55.42
C GLU A 62 -20.30 40.25 55.38
N GLY A 63 -19.43 39.44 54.77
CA GLY A 63 -19.63 38.00 54.58
C GLY A 63 -20.40 37.58 53.32
N ASP A 64 -20.87 38.53 52.50
CA ASP A 64 -21.52 38.22 51.22
C ASP A 64 -20.47 38.02 50.12
N MET A 65 -20.33 36.77 49.69
CA MET A 65 -19.32 36.34 48.70
C MET A 65 -19.94 36.05 47.33
N SER A 66 -21.19 36.46 47.06
CA SER A 66 -21.83 36.25 45.76
C SER A 66 -21.17 37.10 44.68
N LEU A 67 -20.82 36.47 43.56
CA LEU A 67 -20.31 37.14 42.36
C LEU A 67 -21.45 37.70 41.49
N LEU A 68 -22.56 36.98 41.33
CA LEU A 68 -23.57 37.35 40.32
C LEU A 68 -24.48 38.51 40.73
N ARG A 69 -24.62 38.75 42.05
CA ARG A 69 -25.58 39.72 42.59
C ARG A 69 -24.95 41.05 42.99
N GLN A 70 -23.63 41.17 42.91
CA GLN A 70 -22.89 42.36 43.31
C GLN A 70 -22.39 43.17 42.11
N PRO A 71 -22.31 44.50 42.22
CA PRO A 71 -21.70 45.33 41.20
C PRO A 71 -20.18 45.14 41.16
N PHE A 72 -19.66 44.91 39.96
CA PHE A 72 -18.22 44.73 39.73
C PHE A 72 -17.49 46.04 39.47
N PHE A 73 -18.20 47.11 39.09
CA PHE A 73 -17.56 48.35 38.67
C PHE A 73 -18.45 49.55 38.94
N HIS A 74 -17.85 50.70 39.24
CA HIS A 74 -18.58 51.91 39.60
C HIS A 74 -18.17 53.09 38.71
N MET A 75 -19.15 53.77 38.13
CA MET A 75 -18.92 54.89 37.21
C MET A 75 -19.54 56.17 37.76
N PHE A 76 -18.82 57.28 37.64
CA PHE A 76 -19.34 58.62 37.97
C PHE A 76 -19.42 59.46 36.70
N TRP A 77 -20.61 59.99 36.40
CA TRP A 77 -20.89 60.78 35.20
C TRP A 77 -21.11 62.25 35.53
N THR A 78 -20.46 63.14 34.80
CA THR A 78 -20.61 64.60 34.97
C THR A 78 -20.38 65.33 33.63
N ASP A 79 -21.08 66.44 33.40
CA ASP A 79 -20.89 67.35 32.27
C ASP A 79 -20.28 68.71 32.69
N CYS A 80 -19.64 68.74 33.87
CA CYS A 80 -19.19 69.95 34.57
C CYS A 80 -18.62 71.03 33.61
N PRO A 81 -19.28 72.20 33.48
CA PRO A 81 -19.04 73.13 32.38
C PRO A 81 -17.75 73.94 32.53
N ASP A 82 -17.35 74.27 33.76
CA ASP A 82 -16.15 75.06 34.06
C ASP A 82 -15.52 74.74 35.42
N VAL A 83 -14.35 75.34 35.68
CA VAL A 83 -13.51 75.09 36.86
C VAL A 83 -14.10 75.68 38.14
N ASP A 84 -14.98 76.68 38.05
CA ASP A 84 -15.58 77.31 39.22
C ASP A 84 -16.75 76.46 39.74
N VAL A 85 -17.59 75.93 38.84
CA VAL A 85 -18.61 74.93 39.17
C VAL A 85 -17.97 73.67 39.79
N TYR A 86 -16.86 73.20 39.21
CA TYR A 86 -16.12 72.06 39.75
C TYR A 86 -15.72 72.25 41.23
N LYS A 87 -15.19 73.43 41.59
CA LYS A 87 -14.73 73.71 42.95
C LYS A 87 -15.88 73.84 43.96
N ILE A 88 -17.04 74.30 43.52
CA ILE A 88 -18.18 74.59 44.39
C ILE A 88 -19.01 73.32 44.66
N GLN A 89 -19.13 72.43 43.68
CA GLN A 89 -20.08 71.31 43.75
C GLN A 89 -19.46 69.97 43.36
N THR A 90 -19.01 69.81 42.11
CA THR A 90 -18.64 68.49 41.55
C THR A 90 -17.49 67.83 42.31
N LYS A 91 -16.54 68.62 42.84
CA LYS A 91 -15.44 68.11 43.68
C LYS A 91 -15.95 67.44 44.96
N ASP A 92 -16.93 68.03 45.63
CA ASP A 92 -17.47 67.49 46.89
C ASP A 92 -18.31 66.23 46.64
N GLU A 93 -19.09 66.21 45.54
CA GLU A 93 -19.87 65.03 45.12
C GLU A 93 -18.98 63.82 44.80
N ILE A 94 -17.94 64.01 43.98
CA ILE A 94 -16.97 62.94 43.66
C ILE A 94 -16.24 62.48 44.93
N THR A 95 -15.87 63.42 45.83
CA THR A 95 -15.20 63.09 47.08
C THR A 95 -16.07 62.21 47.97
N LEU A 96 -17.36 62.55 48.13
CA LEU A 96 -18.31 61.80 48.94
C LEU A 96 -18.51 60.38 48.38
N TRP A 97 -18.71 60.24 47.07
CA TRP A 97 -18.85 58.95 46.41
C TRP A 97 -17.61 58.06 46.56
N LEU A 98 -16.42 58.61 46.32
CA LEU A 98 -15.17 57.86 46.51
C LEU A 98 -14.91 57.48 47.98
N GLN A 99 -15.32 58.32 48.94
CA GLN A 99 -15.26 57.98 50.36
C GLN A 99 -16.17 56.77 50.67
N LYS A 100 -17.40 56.75 50.14
CA LYS A 100 -18.30 55.59 50.29
C LYS A 100 -17.66 54.31 49.75
N LEU A 101 -17.11 54.33 48.53
CA LEU A 101 -16.45 53.16 47.94
C LEU A 101 -15.24 52.69 48.77
N ARG A 102 -14.45 53.61 49.33
CA ARG A 102 -13.29 53.29 50.18
C ARG A 102 -13.66 52.56 51.47
N ILE A 103 -14.81 52.88 52.07
CA ILE A 103 -15.29 52.21 53.29
C ILE A 103 -15.45 50.69 53.04
N TYR A 104 -15.91 50.32 51.84
CA TYR A 104 -16.09 48.93 51.42
C TYR A 104 -14.86 48.33 50.72
N ASN A 105 -13.71 49.00 50.80
CA ASN A 105 -12.46 48.58 50.15
C ASN A 105 -12.58 48.41 48.61
N ILE A 106 -13.48 49.16 47.97
CA ILE A 106 -13.70 49.10 46.52
C ILE A 106 -12.72 50.03 45.82
N GLN A 107 -11.94 49.47 44.90
CA GLN A 107 -10.95 50.20 44.11
C GLN A 107 -11.26 50.24 42.62
N ASP A 108 -12.39 49.71 42.15
CA ASP A 108 -12.71 49.66 40.72
C ASP A 108 -13.76 50.69 40.37
N TRP A 109 -13.27 51.82 39.88
CA TRP A 109 -14.11 52.94 39.52
C TRP A 109 -13.54 53.71 38.33
N MET A 110 -14.40 54.47 37.65
CA MET A 110 -13.97 55.48 36.69
C MET A 110 -14.85 56.73 36.75
N ILE A 111 -14.29 57.86 36.34
CA ILE A 111 -14.99 59.14 36.22
C ILE A 111 -15.06 59.51 34.73
N VAL A 112 -16.25 59.76 34.22
CA VAL A 112 -16.50 60.16 32.84
C VAL A 112 -17.00 61.59 32.81
N LEU A 113 -16.22 62.46 32.17
CA LEU A 113 -16.58 63.86 31.92
C LEU A 113 -17.13 63.97 30.48
N VAL A 114 -18.36 64.45 30.33
CA VAL A 114 -18.95 64.73 29.01
C VAL A 114 -18.66 66.20 28.67
N ALA A 115 -17.82 66.42 27.66
CA ALA A 115 -17.44 67.76 27.23
C ALA A 115 -18.33 68.26 26.09
N ASN A 116 -18.90 69.47 26.25
CA ASN A 116 -19.61 70.15 25.17
C ASN A 116 -18.62 70.78 24.17
N SER A 117 -18.85 70.53 22.86
CA SER A 117 -17.96 70.94 21.77
C SER A 117 -17.87 72.47 21.55
N ASP A 118 -18.67 73.27 22.24
CA ASP A 118 -18.86 74.71 21.96
C ASP A 118 -17.97 75.67 22.77
N ALA A 119 -16.86 75.20 23.35
CA ALA A 119 -15.87 76.09 23.95
C ALA A 119 -15.00 76.76 22.87
N LYS A 120 -15.44 77.94 22.40
CA LYS A 120 -14.65 78.83 21.51
C LYS A 120 -13.23 79.07 22.07
N LYS A 121 -12.22 78.66 21.31
CA LYS A 121 -10.80 78.82 21.64
C LYS A 121 -10.37 80.29 21.59
N ASN A 122 -10.35 80.98 22.72
CA ASN A 122 -9.51 82.17 22.89
C ASN A 122 -8.14 81.76 23.45
N LYS A 123 -7.13 81.75 22.57
CA LYS A 123 -5.71 81.56 22.93
C LYS A 123 -5.20 82.80 23.65
N LEU A 124 -4.59 82.64 24.83
CA LEU A 124 -3.36 83.39 25.21
C LEU A 124 -2.66 82.93 26.51
N LEU A 125 -3.24 82.04 27.33
CA LEU A 125 -2.57 81.44 28.51
C LEU A 125 -3.00 79.97 28.71
N PRO A 126 -2.12 79.05 29.17
CA PRO A 126 -2.53 77.69 29.52
C PRO A 126 -3.36 77.72 30.82
N ARG A 127 -4.69 77.76 30.68
CA ARG A 127 -5.61 77.57 31.81
C ARG A 127 -5.75 76.08 32.08
N THR A 128 -5.61 75.68 33.34
CA THR A 128 -5.95 74.31 33.79
C THR A 128 -7.41 74.03 33.48
N THR A 129 -7.68 72.94 32.76
CA THR A 129 -9.05 72.53 32.41
C THR A 129 -9.72 71.77 33.56
N VAL A 130 -11.04 71.57 33.49
CA VAL A 130 -11.80 70.77 34.47
C VAL A 130 -11.23 69.36 34.58
N ILE A 131 -10.89 68.73 33.45
CA ILE A 131 -10.27 67.40 33.43
C ILE A 131 -8.89 67.38 34.11
N ASP A 132 -8.07 68.42 33.94
CA ASP A 132 -6.78 68.52 34.63
C ASP A 132 -6.94 68.60 36.15
N LYS A 133 -8.00 69.28 36.61
CA LYS A 133 -8.36 69.36 38.03
C LYS A 133 -8.86 68.03 38.58
N ILE A 134 -9.78 67.35 37.89
CA ILE A 134 -10.26 66.02 38.29
C ILE A 134 -9.09 65.01 38.35
N LYS A 135 -8.22 65.03 37.33
CA LYS A 135 -7.04 64.15 37.29
C LYS A 135 -6.07 64.42 38.43
N SER A 136 -5.78 65.70 38.71
CA SER A 136 -4.91 66.11 39.83
C SER A 136 -5.50 65.75 41.18
N ASP A 137 -6.81 65.97 41.39
CA ASP A 137 -7.45 65.82 42.69
C ASP A 137 -7.75 64.34 43.03
N PHE A 138 -8.15 63.53 42.04
CA PHE A 138 -8.65 62.17 42.28
C PHE A 138 -7.81 61.07 41.62
N CYS A 139 -7.18 61.34 40.48
CA CYS A 139 -6.59 60.30 39.65
C CYS A 139 -5.07 60.21 39.72
N SER A 140 -4.38 61.04 40.53
CA SER A 140 -2.93 61.01 40.79
C SER A 140 -2.06 60.16 39.80
N LYS A 141 -1.80 58.88 40.13
CA LYS A 141 -1.01 57.91 39.33
C LYS A 141 -1.85 57.02 38.38
N GLN A 142 -3.17 57.15 38.39
CA GLN A 142 -4.18 56.40 37.63
C GLN A 142 -4.97 57.34 36.70
N ALA A 143 -4.27 58.17 35.91
CA ALA A 143 -4.90 59.15 35.01
C ALA A 143 -5.82 58.52 33.95
N ASP A 144 -5.71 57.19 33.77
CA ASP A 144 -6.47 56.30 32.91
C ASP A 144 -7.84 55.89 33.48
N ARG A 145 -8.18 56.32 34.71
CA ARG A 145 -9.51 56.17 35.33
C ARG A 145 -10.42 57.38 35.14
N CYS A 146 -9.93 58.44 34.51
CA CYS A 146 -10.74 59.61 34.16
C CYS A 146 -10.67 59.89 32.67
N LEU A 147 -11.83 59.84 32.01
CA LEU A 147 -11.97 60.00 30.57
C LEU A 147 -12.88 61.17 30.23
N VAL A 148 -12.60 61.76 29.08
CA VAL A 148 -13.44 62.80 28.49
C VAL A 148 -14.09 62.20 27.25
N ILE A 149 -15.41 62.28 27.18
CA ILE A 149 -16.15 61.95 25.96
C ILE A 149 -16.84 63.18 25.42
N TYR A 150 -17.03 63.21 24.11
CA TYR A 150 -17.87 64.20 23.45
C TYR A 150 -19.22 63.57 23.12
N ASP A 151 -20.25 64.40 23.06
CA ASP A 151 -21.61 63.97 22.74
C ASP A 151 -21.63 63.08 21.45
N PRO A 152 -22.14 61.84 21.51
CA PRO A 152 -22.24 60.96 20.35
C PRO A 152 -23.20 61.49 19.28
N LEU A 153 -24.14 62.37 19.63
CA LEU A 153 -25.05 63.02 18.69
C LEU A 153 -24.34 64.05 17.81
N VAL A 154 -23.14 64.49 18.21
CA VAL A 154 -22.29 65.38 17.42
C VAL A 154 -21.36 64.54 16.54
N ASP A 155 -21.77 64.33 15.28
CA ASP A 155 -21.03 63.56 14.29
C ASP A 155 -19.67 64.22 13.98
N SER A 156 -18.64 63.79 14.72
CA SER A 156 -17.28 64.29 14.61
C SER A 156 -16.27 63.17 14.88
N PRO A 157 -15.11 63.15 14.20
CA PRO A 157 -14.10 62.12 14.40
C PRO A 157 -13.60 62.07 15.86
N LYS A 158 -13.59 63.22 16.54
CA LYS A 158 -13.22 63.33 17.95
C LYS A 158 -14.22 62.65 18.88
N SER A 159 -15.51 62.73 18.56
CA SER A 159 -16.55 62.02 19.32
C SER A 159 -16.34 60.51 19.18
N LEU A 160 -16.21 60.01 17.95
CA LEU A 160 -15.98 58.58 17.69
C LEU A 160 -14.72 58.04 18.40
N GLU A 161 -13.58 58.73 18.28
CA GLU A 161 -12.34 58.36 18.97
C GLU A 161 -12.49 58.31 20.49
N SER A 162 -13.19 59.31 21.08
CA SER A 162 -13.42 59.37 22.52
C SER A 162 -14.30 58.23 23.04
N TRP A 163 -15.30 57.82 22.24
CA TRP A 163 -16.18 56.70 22.55
C TRP A 163 -15.48 55.35 22.43
N VAL A 164 -14.64 55.16 21.40
CA VAL A 164 -13.79 53.97 21.27
C VAL A 164 -12.85 53.87 22.48
N ALA A 165 -12.22 54.98 22.88
CA ALA A 165 -11.37 55.04 24.06
C ALA A 165 -12.13 54.71 25.36
N LEU A 166 -13.35 55.24 25.54
CA LEU A 166 -14.22 54.90 26.68
C LEU A 166 -14.52 53.41 26.74
N VAL A 167 -15.00 52.83 25.64
CA VAL A 167 -15.39 51.41 25.58
C VAL A 167 -14.19 50.51 25.81
N GLN A 168 -13.06 50.76 25.14
CA GLN A 168 -11.84 49.98 25.34
C GLN A 168 -11.33 50.05 26.77
N ARG A 169 -11.38 51.25 27.38
CA ARG A 169 -10.88 51.44 28.74
C ARG A 169 -11.82 50.84 29.79
N LEU A 170 -13.14 50.98 29.60
CA LEU A 170 -14.14 50.35 30.44
C LEU A 170 -13.97 48.83 30.42
N LYS A 171 -13.78 48.21 29.25
CA LYS A 171 -13.49 46.77 29.11
C LYS A 171 -12.26 46.36 29.92
N GLN A 172 -11.15 47.08 29.78
CA GLN A 172 -9.91 46.79 30.51
C GLN A 172 -10.11 46.87 32.03
N LEU A 173 -10.70 47.96 32.52
CA LEU A 173 -10.90 48.18 33.95
C LEU A 173 -11.90 47.18 34.56
N LEU A 174 -12.95 46.85 33.82
CA LEU A 174 -13.93 45.86 34.23
C LEU A 174 -13.30 44.46 34.33
N LEU A 175 -12.46 44.06 33.36
CA LEU A 175 -11.72 42.78 33.42
C LEU A 175 -10.69 42.72 34.57
N VAL A 176 -10.07 43.86 34.90
CA VAL A 176 -9.19 43.95 36.09
C VAL A 176 -9.99 43.73 37.37
N SER A 177 -11.16 44.36 37.49
CA SER A 177 -12.07 44.13 38.62
C SER A 177 -12.52 42.67 38.71
N PHE A 178 -12.96 42.10 37.58
CA PHE A 178 -13.33 40.69 37.49
C PHE A 178 -12.21 39.78 37.97
N ASN A 179 -10.98 39.96 37.51
CA ASN A 179 -9.85 39.14 37.93
C ASN A 179 -9.62 39.18 39.45
N ARG A 180 -9.76 40.35 40.08
CA ARG A 180 -9.57 40.49 41.52
C ARG A 180 -10.66 39.75 42.30
N ASN A 181 -11.93 39.98 41.95
CA ASN A 181 -13.06 39.37 42.65
C ASN A 181 -13.13 37.85 42.38
N LEU A 182 -12.86 37.43 41.13
CA LEU A 182 -12.78 36.03 40.74
C LEU A 182 -11.66 35.29 41.48
N GLY A 183 -10.49 35.92 41.63
CA GLY A 183 -9.37 35.32 42.37
C GLY A 183 -9.72 35.06 43.84
N GLN A 184 -10.31 36.04 44.52
CA GLN A 184 -10.78 35.88 45.90
C GLN A 184 -11.86 34.80 46.03
N PHE A 185 -12.78 34.74 45.07
CA PHE A 185 -13.84 33.75 45.05
C PHE A 185 -13.30 32.33 44.82
N GLU A 186 -12.39 32.15 43.84
CA GLU A 186 -11.76 30.86 43.56
C GLU A 186 -10.93 30.34 44.75
N ASP A 187 -10.24 31.24 45.48
CA ASP A 187 -9.49 30.86 46.69
C ASP A 187 -10.44 30.44 47.83
N ASN A 188 -11.56 31.14 48.03
CA ASN A 188 -12.58 30.73 49.00
C ASN A 188 -13.22 29.38 48.62
N MET A 189 -13.58 29.19 47.35
CA MET A 189 -14.08 27.91 46.84
C MET A 189 -13.06 26.78 47.04
N ARG A 190 -11.77 27.03 46.80
CA ARG A 190 -10.70 26.05 47.05
C ARG A 190 -10.62 25.68 48.52
N ALA A 191 -10.66 26.66 49.42
CA ALA A 191 -10.70 26.42 50.86
C ALA A 191 -11.92 25.59 51.27
N GLN A 192 -13.11 25.85 50.70
CA GLN A 192 -14.31 25.03 50.91
C GLN A 192 -14.14 23.59 50.40
N ARG A 193 -13.45 23.37 49.26
CA ARG A 193 -13.19 22.03 48.71
C ARG A 193 -12.18 21.22 49.54
N GLU A 194 -11.21 21.88 50.16
CA GLU A 194 -10.24 21.24 51.06
C GLU A 194 -10.92 20.71 52.32
N ARG A 195 -11.98 21.37 52.79
CA ARG A 195 -12.80 20.97 53.95
C ARG A 195 -13.81 19.87 53.66
N ARG A 196 -13.80 19.25 52.48
CA ARG A 196 -14.81 18.25 52.06
C ARG A 196 -14.88 16.97 52.92
N THR A 197 -13.87 16.73 53.75
CA THR A 197 -13.82 15.61 54.70
C THR A 197 -14.32 16.00 56.10
N GLU A 198 -14.62 17.27 56.33
CA GLU A 198 -15.18 17.75 57.59
C GLU A 198 -16.67 17.35 57.72
N VAL A 199 -17.14 17.12 58.95
CA VAL A 199 -18.51 16.63 59.23
C VAL A 199 -19.58 17.65 58.83
N ASP A 200 -19.33 18.94 59.05
CA ASP A 200 -20.29 20.03 58.75
C ASP A 200 -20.31 20.41 57.26
N TRP A 201 -19.50 19.76 56.43
CA TRP A 201 -19.45 20.05 55.00
C TRP A 201 -20.65 19.44 54.27
N ASN A 202 -21.22 20.19 53.32
CA ASN A 202 -22.38 19.77 52.54
C ASN A 202 -22.14 20.01 51.05
N PHE A 203 -22.35 18.97 50.23
CA PHE A 203 -22.14 19.04 48.79
C PHE A 203 -23.04 20.06 48.10
N CYS A 204 -24.34 20.14 48.42
CA CYS A 204 -25.26 21.08 47.75
C CYS A 204 -24.86 22.54 48.01
N ARG A 205 -24.35 22.84 49.21
CA ARG A 205 -23.81 24.17 49.51
C ARG A 205 -22.57 24.48 48.68
N TYR A 206 -21.63 23.53 48.58
CA TYR A 206 -20.44 23.68 47.75
C TYR A 206 -20.78 23.76 46.26
N PHE A 207 -21.74 22.95 45.82
CA PHE A 207 -22.29 22.91 44.46
C PHE A 207 -22.74 24.31 44.02
N LEU A 208 -23.55 24.99 44.83
CA LEU A 208 -24.04 26.34 44.48
C LEU A 208 -22.91 27.36 44.35
N VAL A 209 -21.86 27.25 45.17
CA VAL A 209 -20.67 28.12 45.09
C VAL A 209 -19.90 27.87 43.79
N GLN A 210 -19.63 26.60 43.46
CA GLN A 210 -18.91 26.28 42.23
C GLN A 210 -19.76 26.52 40.97
N GLU A 211 -21.07 26.36 41.06
CA GLU A 211 -22.01 26.72 39.99
C GLU A 211 -22.01 28.23 39.73
N GLU A 212 -21.93 29.05 40.76
CA GLU A 212 -21.84 30.51 40.61
C GLU A 212 -20.61 30.92 39.80
N LEU A 213 -19.49 30.23 39.99
CA LEU A 213 -18.30 30.37 39.14
C LEU A 213 -18.58 29.95 37.68
N ALA A 214 -19.31 28.86 37.48
CA ALA A 214 -19.70 28.40 36.14
C ALA A 214 -20.57 29.44 35.42
N PHE A 215 -21.53 30.05 36.14
CA PHE A 215 -22.33 31.14 35.59
C PHE A 215 -21.45 32.32 35.20
N VAL A 216 -20.49 32.75 36.03
CA VAL A 216 -19.58 33.85 35.67
C VAL A 216 -18.80 33.55 34.39
N PHE A 217 -18.33 32.31 34.18
CA PHE A 217 -17.71 31.91 32.92
C PHE A 217 -18.70 31.95 31.75
N GLU A 218 -19.95 31.52 31.95
CA GLU A 218 -21.02 31.62 30.94
C GLU A 218 -21.31 33.08 30.57
N MET A 219 -21.30 34.01 31.52
CA MET A 219 -21.46 35.46 31.27
C MET A 219 -20.37 36.01 30.34
N LEU A 220 -19.14 35.52 30.51
CA LEU A 220 -17.99 35.88 29.66
C LEU A 220 -17.93 35.06 28.35
N LYS A 221 -18.99 34.29 28.06
CA LYS A 221 -19.11 33.35 26.95
C LYS A 221 -17.97 32.32 26.90
N GLN A 222 -17.35 32.06 28.05
CA GLN A 222 -16.33 31.02 28.23
C GLN A 222 -17.00 29.70 28.59
N TYR A 223 -17.80 29.17 27.66
CA TYR A 223 -18.60 27.98 27.90
C TYR A 223 -17.75 26.73 28.19
N GLU A 224 -16.51 26.66 27.68
CA GLU A 224 -15.58 25.58 28.03
C GLU A 224 -15.18 25.61 29.51
N ASP A 225 -14.83 26.78 30.04
CA ASP A 225 -14.45 26.92 31.46
C ASP A 225 -15.66 26.69 32.38
N ALA A 226 -16.86 27.10 31.94
CA ALA A 226 -18.12 26.80 32.61
C ALA A 226 -18.42 25.30 32.62
N LEU A 227 -18.23 24.60 31.49
CA LEU A 227 -18.49 23.17 31.36
C LEU A 227 -17.58 22.37 32.29
N VAL A 228 -16.31 22.76 32.41
CA VAL A 228 -15.36 22.14 33.35
C VAL A 228 -15.87 22.19 34.79
N GLN A 229 -16.53 23.27 35.21
CA GLN A 229 -17.07 23.35 36.57
C GLN A 229 -18.17 22.31 36.82
N TYR A 230 -19.06 22.09 35.86
CA TYR A 230 -20.10 21.07 35.96
C TYR A 230 -19.53 19.65 35.86
N ASP A 231 -18.54 19.43 34.98
CA ASP A 231 -17.83 18.14 34.87
C ASP A 231 -17.10 17.79 36.18
N GLU A 232 -16.49 18.77 36.84
CA GLU A 232 -15.86 18.58 38.16
C GLU A 232 -16.89 18.28 39.27
N LEU A 233 -18.03 18.97 39.28
CA LEU A 233 -19.11 18.72 40.23
C LEU A 233 -19.70 17.32 40.06
N ASP A 234 -19.94 16.91 38.81
CA ASP A 234 -20.44 15.58 38.46
C ASP A 234 -19.48 14.49 38.93
N ALA A 235 -18.18 14.63 38.63
CA ALA A 235 -17.14 13.71 39.06
C ALA A 235 -16.97 13.67 40.59
N LEU A 236 -17.02 14.82 41.26
CA LEU A 236 -16.90 14.91 42.72
C LEU A 236 -18.07 14.18 43.40
N PHE A 237 -19.30 14.38 42.93
CA PHE A 237 -20.46 13.67 43.48
C PHE A 237 -20.35 12.16 43.25
N THR A 238 -20.00 11.73 42.04
CA THR A 238 -19.79 10.31 41.71
C THR A 238 -18.75 9.68 42.64
N GLN A 239 -17.66 10.40 42.92
CA GLN A 239 -16.62 9.93 43.85
C GLN A 239 -17.17 9.70 45.26
N PHE A 240 -18.04 10.59 45.77
CA PHE A 240 -18.67 10.40 47.07
C PHE A 240 -19.57 9.17 47.09
N VAL A 241 -20.39 8.95 46.05
CA VAL A 241 -21.26 7.77 45.96
C VAL A 241 -20.44 6.48 45.90
N LEU A 242 -19.39 6.42 45.09
CA LEU A 242 -18.51 5.24 44.99
C LEU A 242 -17.78 4.94 46.30
N ASN A 243 -17.39 5.97 47.06
CA ASN A 243 -16.65 5.82 48.31
C ASN A 243 -17.50 5.28 49.48
N ILE A 244 -18.84 5.26 49.35
CA ILE A 244 -19.73 4.67 50.37
C ILE A 244 -19.35 3.22 50.68
N GLN A 245 -18.90 2.46 49.68
CA GLN A 245 -18.52 1.07 49.89
C GLN A 245 -17.26 0.90 50.77
N ALA A 246 -16.49 1.97 50.99
CA ALA A 246 -15.21 1.97 51.70
C ALA A 246 -15.23 2.73 53.04
N GLY A 247 -16.32 3.41 53.41
CA GLY A 247 -16.39 4.22 54.63
C GLY A 247 -17.81 4.66 55.00
N ASP A 248 -17.94 5.45 56.07
CA ASP A 248 -19.24 5.92 56.57
C ASP A 248 -19.90 6.91 55.59
N ILE A 249 -21.23 6.81 55.44
CA ILE A 249 -22.03 7.68 54.56
C ILE A 249 -22.11 9.09 55.19
N PRO A 250 -21.67 10.15 54.49
CA PRO A 250 -21.85 11.53 54.98
C PRO A 250 -23.33 11.87 55.19
N GLU A 251 -23.67 12.58 56.26
CA GLU A 251 -25.08 12.90 56.59
C GLU A 251 -25.80 13.63 55.45
N TRP A 252 -25.11 14.54 54.76
CA TRP A 252 -25.67 15.28 53.63
C TRP A 252 -26.03 14.37 52.45
N LEU A 253 -25.38 13.21 52.30
CA LEU A 253 -25.65 12.26 51.21
C LEU A 253 -26.90 11.42 51.49
N GLY A 254 -27.29 11.31 52.76
CA GLY A 254 -28.52 10.65 53.19
C GLY A 254 -29.79 11.27 52.60
N SER A 255 -29.79 12.57 52.26
CA SER A 255 -30.94 13.20 51.58
C SER A 255 -31.19 12.63 50.19
N PHE A 256 -30.14 12.22 49.48
CA PHE A 256 -30.21 11.59 48.15
C PHE A 256 -30.54 10.10 48.20
N SER A 257 -30.47 9.47 49.39
CA SER A 257 -30.78 8.06 49.61
C SER A 257 -32.26 7.80 49.94
N ARG A 258 -33.14 8.79 49.73
CA ARG A 258 -34.59 8.68 49.95
C ARG A 258 -35.28 7.98 48.78
N PRO A 259 -36.36 7.21 49.00
CA PRO A 259 -37.13 6.59 47.92
C PRO A 259 -37.58 7.60 46.86
N CYS A 260 -37.27 7.34 45.59
CA CYS A 260 -37.70 8.18 44.48
C CYS A 260 -39.18 7.91 44.17
N THR A 261 -40.04 8.89 44.42
CA THR A 261 -41.49 8.82 44.09
C THR A 261 -41.81 9.41 42.72
N CYS A 262 -40.86 10.11 42.11
CA CYS A 262 -40.92 10.64 40.75
C CYS A 262 -39.64 10.30 39.98
N TRP A 263 -39.77 10.08 38.68
CA TRP A 263 -38.67 9.73 37.77
C TRP A 263 -38.80 10.49 36.44
N ASP A 264 -39.00 11.81 36.56
CA ASP A 264 -39.03 12.71 35.42
C ASP A 264 -37.78 12.52 34.56
N GLY A 265 -37.99 12.32 33.25
CA GLY A 265 -36.90 12.30 32.29
C GLY A 265 -36.13 13.62 32.25
N LEU A 266 -34.98 13.59 31.58
CA LEU A 266 -34.20 14.78 31.25
C LEU A 266 -35.07 15.83 30.55
N TYR A 267 -34.76 17.11 30.76
CA TYR A 267 -35.45 18.23 30.11
C TYR A 267 -34.43 19.27 29.67
N LEU A 268 -34.26 19.42 28.36
CA LEU A 268 -33.20 20.22 27.72
C LEU A 268 -33.73 21.50 27.06
N TRP A 269 -35.03 21.74 27.10
CA TRP A 269 -35.69 22.89 26.46
C TRP A 269 -35.40 24.23 27.16
N GLN A 270 -34.97 24.19 28.42
CA GLN A 270 -34.53 25.37 29.17
C GLN A 270 -33.05 25.22 29.52
N PRO A 271 -32.19 26.22 29.22
CA PRO A 271 -30.78 26.15 29.57
C PRO A 271 -30.54 25.98 31.07
N VAL A 272 -31.37 26.60 31.93
CA VAL A 272 -31.30 26.49 33.39
C VAL A 272 -32.67 26.11 33.92
N ASN A 273 -32.76 24.99 34.65
CA ASN A 273 -33.98 24.55 35.31
C ASN A 273 -34.01 25.05 36.76
N TYR A 274 -34.63 26.21 36.99
CA TYR A 274 -34.66 26.85 38.31
C TYR A 274 -35.42 26.01 39.34
N ASP A 275 -36.47 25.28 38.97
CA ASP A 275 -37.19 24.40 39.90
C ASP A 275 -36.27 23.36 40.55
N LYS A 276 -35.48 22.66 39.72
CA LYS A 276 -34.52 21.65 40.23
C LYS A 276 -33.40 22.30 41.02
N ARG A 277 -32.97 23.49 40.61
CA ARG A 277 -31.96 24.27 41.33
C ARG A 277 -32.45 24.68 42.73
N ASP A 278 -33.70 25.08 42.86
CA ASP A 278 -34.30 25.45 44.14
C ASP A 278 -34.38 24.24 45.08
N LEU A 279 -34.73 23.05 44.56
CA LEU A 279 -34.67 21.79 45.32
C LEU A 279 -33.24 21.45 45.81
N ILE A 280 -32.21 21.72 44.98
CA ILE A 280 -30.80 21.55 45.39
C ILE A 280 -30.45 22.55 46.50
N GLN A 281 -30.88 23.80 46.36
CA GLN A 281 -30.63 24.86 47.35
C GLN A 281 -31.30 24.58 48.69
N GLU A 282 -32.48 23.97 48.69
CA GLU A 282 -33.23 23.58 49.88
C GLU A 282 -32.76 22.23 50.48
N ASN A 283 -31.81 21.52 49.86
CA ASN A 283 -31.40 20.16 50.20
C ASN A 283 -32.56 19.13 50.16
N THR A 284 -33.53 19.33 49.28
CA THR A 284 -34.71 18.47 49.11
C THR A 284 -34.69 17.67 47.79
N ALA A 285 -33.75 17.95 46.90
CA ALA A 285 -33.58 17.25 45.62
C ALA A 285 -33.33 15.74 45.78
N THR A 286 -33.93 14.93 44.91
CA THR A 286 -33.60 13.50 44.78
C THR A 286 -32.30 13.32 43.97
N LEU A 287 -31.74 12.10 43.97
CA LEU A 287 -30.58 11.78 43.13
C LEU A 287 -30.85 12.07 41.64
N LEU A 288 -32.05 11.70 41.16
CA LEU A 288 -32.46 11.94 39.77
C LEU A 288 -32.60 13.44 39.48
N ASP A 289 -33.05 14.26 40.43
CA ASP A 289 -33.15 15.71 40.23
C ASP A 289 -31.78 16.35 40.04
N LEU A 290 -30.84 16.03 40.94
CA LEU A 290 -29.47 16.53 40.86
C LEU A 290 -28.78 16.11 39.57
N ARG A 291 -28.86 14.81 39.22
CA ARG A 291 -28.22 14.26 38.02
C ARG A 291 -28.82 14.79 36.73
N ASN A 292 -30.15 14.88 36.66
CA ASN A 292 -30.82 15.51 35.52
C ASN A 292 -30.42 16.99 35.40
N TYR A 293 -30.31 17.73 36.51
CA TYR A 293 -29.92 19.13 36.50
C TYR A 293 -28.47 19.31 35.99
N LEU A 294 -27.51 18.60 36.59
CA LEU A 294 -26.10 18.60 36.17
C LEU A 294 -25.94 18.32 34.67
N PHE A 295 -26.53 17.22 34.20
CA PHE A 295 -26.41 16.83 32.81
C PHE A 295 -27.12 17.81 31.86
N SER A 296 -28.26 18.38 32.27
CA SER A 296 -28.94 19.41 31.48
C SER A 296 -28.07 20.66 31.30
N ARG A 297 -27.33 21.06 32.33
CA ARG A 297 -26.39 22.19 32.27
C ARG A 297 -25.19 21.89 31.38
N GLN A 298 -24.61 20.69 31.47
CA GLN A 298 -23.56 20.25 30.56
C GLN A 298 -24.04 20.27 29.11
N CYS A 299 -25.24 19.74 28.84
CA CYS A 299 -25.84 19.74 27.50
C CYS A 299 -26.04 21.17 26.97
N ALA A 300 -26.61 22.07 27.79
CA ALA A 300 -26.83 23.46 27.39
C ALA A 300 -25.53 24.16 26.97
N LEU A 301 -24.46 24.00 27.75
CA LEU A 301 -23.14 24.55 27.44
C LEU A 301 -22.52 23.92 26.18
N LEU A 302 -22.68 22.62 25.97
CA LEU A 302 -22.22 21.94 24.76
C LEU A 302 -22.98 22.39 23.50
N PHE A 303 -24.28 22.68 23.62
CA PHE A 303 -25.04 23.29 22.54
C PHE A 303 -24.58 24.72 22.25
N PHE A 304 -24.27 25.53 23.28
CA PHE A 304 -23.66 26.85 23.06
C PHE A 304 -22.26 26.77 22.41
N LEU A 305 -21.52 25.69 22.64
CA LEU A 305 -20.25 25.38 21.98
C LEU A 305 -20.40 24.78 20.57
N GLN A 306 -21.62 24.56 20.08
CA GLN A 306 -21.92 23.90 18.80
C GLN A 306 -21.34 22.47 18.70
N ARG A 307 -21.36 21.73 19.82
CA ARG A 307 -20.86 20.34 19.92
C ARG A 307 -21.98 19.33 20.29
N PRO A 308 -23.05 19.19 19.48
CA PRO A 308 -24.13 18.23 19.76
C PRO A 308 -23.67 16.77 19.72
N TRP A 309 -22.60 16.47 18.97
CA TRP A 309 -21.99 15.14 18.94
C TRP A 309 -21.42 14.72 20.30
N GLU A 310 -20.92 15.67 21.10
CA GLU A 310 -20.37 15.41 22.42
C GLU A 310 -21.49 15.14 23.44
N VAL A 311 -22.64 15.84 23.30
CA VAL A 311 -23.86 15.52 24.04
C VAL A 311 -24.28 14.08 23.79
N ALA A 312 -24.35 13.68 22.50
CA ALA A 312 -24.68 12.31 22.11
C ALA A 312 -23.69 11.29 22.72
N GLN A 313 -22.39 11.58 22.64
CA GLN A 313 -21.34 10.73 23.19
C GLN A 313 -21.46 10.53 24.70
N ARG A 314 -21.78 11.61 25.45
CA ARG A 314 -21.86 11.58 26.92
C ARG A 314 -23.16 10.97 27.46
N THR A 315 -24.19 10.81 26.63
CA THR A 315 -25.54 10.39 27.06
C THR A 315 -25.60 8.99 27.65
N LEU A 316 -25.09 7.97 26.96
CA LEU A 316 -25.14 6.60 27.48
C LEU A 316 -24.26 6.39 28.73
N PRO A 317 -23.02 6.92 28.79
CA PRO A 317 -22.24 6.93 30.03
C PRO A 317 -22.99 7.57 31.19
N PHE A 318 -23.62 8.74 30.97
CA PHE A 318 -24.45 9.41 31.97
C PHE A 318 -25.59 8.49 32.46
N VAL A 319 -26.42 7.97 31.55
CA VAL A 319 -27.57 7.12 31.92
C VAL A 319 -27.12 5.89 32.70
N HIS A 320 -26.08 5.18 32.25
CA HIS A 320 -25.56 4.00 32.95
C HIS A 320 -24.95 4.32 34.31
N ASN A 321 -24.25 5.46 34.45
CA ASN A 321 -23.68 5.87 35.73
C ASN A 321 -24.77 6.16 36.76
N VAL A 322 -25.82 6.89 36.38
CA VAL A 322 -26.94 7.16 37.28
C VAL A 322 -27.65 5.87 37.70
N ILE A 323 -27.88 4.93 36.78
CA ILE A 323 -28.47 3.62 37.11
C ILE A 323 -27.61 2.89 38.15
N ARG A 324 -26.29 2.86 37.96
CA ARG A 324 -25.36 2.25 38.91
C ARG A 324 -25.36 2.95 40.27
N GLU A 325 -25.51 4.27 40.30
CA GLU A 325 -25.57 5.02 41.56
C GLU A 325 -26.86 4.79 42.32
N LEU A 326 -27.99 4.64 41.62
CA LEU A 326 -29.25 4.21 42.23
C LEU A 326 -29.08 2.83 42.90
N GLU A 327 -28.34 1.92 42.27
CA GLU A 327 -28.02 0.59 42.82
C GLU A 327 -27.07 0.67 44.02
N ILE A 328 -26.00 1.47 43.96
CA ILE A 328 -25.03 1.64 45.06
C ILE A 328 -25.67 2.26 46.30
N LEU A 329 -26.59 3.22 46.11
CA LEU A 329 -27.35 3.85 47.19
C LEU A 329 -28.53 3.01 47.68
N GLU A 330 -28.75 1.82 47.12
CA GLU A 330 -29.83 0.89 47.46
C GLU A 330 -31.23 1.55 47.42
N LEU A 331 -31.44 2.45 46.45
CA LEU A 331 -32.69 3.19 46.33
C LEU A 331 -33.85 2.29 45.88
N THR A 332 -34.96 2.35 46.62
CA THR A 332 -36.19 1.63 46.26
C THR A 332 -36.97 2.41 45.20
N LEU A 333 -37.08 1.87 43.98
CA LEU A 333 -37.95 2.37 42.91
C LEU A 333 -38.94 1.29 42.46
N PRO A 334 -40.14 1.67 41.98
CA PRO A 334 -41.06 0.73 41.33
C PRO A 334 -40.40 -0.01 40.15
N ALA A 335 -40.75 -1.28 39.95
CA ALA A 335 -40.24 -2.07 38.84
C ALA A 335 -40.58 -1.39 37.50
N GLY A 336 -39.56 -1.13 36.67
CA GLY A 336 -39.70 -0.41 35.40
C GLY A 336 -39.52 1.11 35.47
N ALA A 337 -39.46 1.74 36.66
CA ALA A 337 -39.29 3.19 36.78
C ALA A 337 -37.96 3.67 36.16
N VAL A 338 -36.88 2.93 36.40
CA VAL A 338 -35.55 3.20 35.82
C VAL A 338 -35.57 3.09 34.29
N ALA A 339 -36.27 2.09 33.75
CA ALA A 339 -36.41 1.93 32.31
C ALA A 339 -37.24 3.08 31.69
N CYS A 340 -38.27 3.58 32.37
CA CYS A 340 -39.02 4.76 31.98
C CYS A 340 -38.13 6.01 31.93
N TRP A 341 -37.39 6.29 33.01
CA TRP A 341 -36.47 7.42 33.09
C TRP A 341 -35.39 7.39 32.00
N ALA A 342 -34.76 6.23 31.81
CA ALA A 342 -33.73 6.03 30.79
C ALA A 342 -34.30 6.25 29.37
N PHE A 343 -35.47 5.68 29.08
CA PHE A 343 -36.16 5.86 27.80
C PHE A 343 -36.44 7.33 27.51
N MET A 344 -37.06 8.05 28.46
CA MET A 344 -37.44 9.45 28.28
C MET A 344 -36.19 10.33 28.11
N SER A 345 -35.14 10.09 28.90
CA SER A 345 -33.89 10.85 28.82
C SER A 345 -33.15 10.63 27.50
N CYS A 346 -33.11 9.39 26.99
CA CYS A 346 -32.53 9.09 25.67
C CYS A 346 -33.29 9.80 24.54
N LEU A 347 -34.63 9.76 24.56
CA LEU A 347 -35.44 10.44 23.55
C LEU A 347 -35.31 11.96 23.60
N GLU A 348 -35.28 12.56 24.79
CA GLU A 348 -35.08 14.00 24.96
C GLU A 348 -33.77 14.46 24.29
N VAL A 349 -32.67 13.75 24.54
CA VAL A 349 -31.38 14.08 23.92
C VAL A 349 -31.44 13.94 22.41
N LEU A 350 -32.01 12.84 21.89
CA LEU A 350 -32.12 12.59 20.45
C LEU A 350 -32.92 13.70 19.75
N GLN A 351 -34.06 14.09 20.31
CA GLN A 351 -34.90 15.17 19.79
C GLN A 351 -34.17 16.51 19.82
N MET A 352 -33.43 16.80 20.89
CA MET A 352 -32.73 18.06 21.03
C MET A 352 -31.52 18.16 20.09
N ILE A 353 -30.79 17.07 19.87
CA ILE A 353 -29.72 17.00 18.85
C ILE A 353 -30.30 17.23 17.46
N GLU A 354 -31.39 16.57 17.10
CA GLU A 354 -32.03 16.74 15.79
C GLU A 354 -32.49 18.19 15.56
N ARG A 355 -32.96 18.87 16.62
CA ARG A 355 -33.41 20.26 16.56
C ARG A 355 -32.28 21.28 16.49
N CYS A 356 -31.21 21.09 17.26
CA CYS A 356 -30.14 22.08 17.44
C CYS A 356 -28.92 21.87 16.54
N SER A 357 -28.92 20.82 15.72
CA SER A 357 -27.81 20.52 14.81
C SER A 357 -28.19 20.85 13.38
N ASP A 358 -27.23 21.40 12.64
CA ASP A 358 -27.35 21.58 11.19
C ASP A 358 -27.13 20.25 10.44
N SER A 359 -27.63 20.15 9.20
CA SER A 359 -27.45 18.95 8.36
C SER A 359 -25.97 18.60 8.11
N SER A 360 -25.05 19.55 8.23
CA SER A 360 -23.60 19.33 8.12
C SER A 360 -23.01 18.52 9.28
N GLN A 361 -23.67 18.49 10.44
CA GLN A 361 -23.17 17.82 11.65
C GLN A 361 -23.70 16.39 11.82
N VAL A 362 -24.59 15.93 10.91
CA VAL A 362 -25.23 14.61 10.98
C VAL A 362 -24.20 13.49 11.07
N GLU A 363 -23.15 13.53 10.26
CA GLU A 363 -22.10 12.50 10.26
C GLU A 363 -21.33 12.47 11.60
N ALA A 364 -21.16 13.61 12.27
CA ALA A 364 -20.40 13.71 13.51
C ALA A 364 -21.13 13.09 14.72
N TYR A 365 -22.46 13.27 14.83
CA TYR A 365 -23.23 12.74 15.95
C TYR A 365 -23.85 11.35 15.70
N SER A 366 -24.07 10.97 14.43
CA SER A 366 -24.70 9.68 14.06
C SER A 366 -24.06 8.43 14.69
N PRO A 367 -22.72 8.34 14.86
CA PRO A 367 -22.08 7.19 15.51
C PRO A 367 -22.54 6.96 16.96
N TYR A 368 -22.90 8.04 17.66
CA TYR A 368 -23.31 8.02 19.06
C TYR A 368 -24.83 7.90 19.20
N THR A 369 -25.60 8.59 18.35
CA THR A 369 -27.08 8.51 18.39
C THR A 369 -27.59 7.12 18.02
N ALA A 370 -26.89 6.36 17.18
CA ALA A 370 -27.25 4.97 16.86
C ALA A 370 -27.37 4.09 18.12
N SER A 371 -26.42 4.21 19.04
CA SER A 371 -26.46 3.47 20.31
C SER A 371 -27.54 3.99 21.28
N ILE A 372 -27.84 5.29 21.26
CA ILE A 372 -28.91 5.87 22.08
C ILE A 372 -30.28 5.36 21.59
N TRP A 373 -30.54 5.37 20.28
CA TRP A 373 -31.74 4.77 19.69
C TRP A 373 -31.87 3.30 20.05
N ALA A 374 -30.76 2.55 19.96
CA ALA A 374 -30.75 1.13 20.30
C ALA A 374 -31.08 0.89 21.78
N TYR A 375 -30.55 1.72 22.68
CA TYR A 375 -30.81 1.61 24.11
C TYR A 375 -32.25 2.01 24.47
N ALA A 376 -32.78 3.08 23.88
CA ALA A 376 -34.19 3.46 24.04
C ALA A 376 -35.14 2.34 23.56
N ARG A 377 -34.84 1.71 22.42
CA ARG A 377 -35.57 0.52 21.93
C ARG A 377 -35.54 -0.62 22.94
N GLU A 378 -34.37 -0.92 23.51
CA GLU A 378 -34.18 -1.98 24.50
C GLU A 378 -34.97 -1.71 25.79
N LYS A 379 -34.96 -0.46 26.29
CA LYS A 379 -35.75 -0.07 27.46
C LYS A 379 -37.25 -0.08 27.20
N LEU A 380 -37.69 0.28 25.99
CA LEU A 380 -39.08 0.10 25.61
C LEU A 380 -39.45 -1.39 25.59
N HIS A 381 -38.62 -2.25 25.01
CA HIS A 381 -38.85 -3.70 25.01
C HIS A 381 -38.96 -4.27 26.43
N GLU A 382 -38.04 -3.90 27.32
CA GLU A 382 -38.06 -4.28 28.74
C GLU A 382 -39.40 -3.92 29.38
N LEU A 383 -39.87 -2.68 29.19
CA LEU A 383 -41.18 -2.22 29.67
C LEU A 383 -42.34 -2.99 29.02
N GLY A 384 -42.23 -3.33 27.74
CA GLY A 384 -43.23 -4.12 27.03
C GLY A 384 -43.41 -5.51 27.62
N VAL A 385 -42.31 -6.18 27.98
CA VAL A 385 -42.34 -7.49 28.66
C VAL A 385 -42.94 -7.35 30.06
N MET A 386 -42.46 -6.39 30.87
CA MET A 386 -42.95 -6.18 32.25
C MET A 386 -44.44 -5.85 32.29
N CYS A 387 -44.92 -5.00 31.38
CA CYS A 387 -46.31 -4.56 31.31
C CYS A 387 -47.23 -5.53 30.54
N GLY A 388 -46.72 -6.66 30.02
CA GLY A 388 -47.52 -7.63 29.27
C GLY A 388 -48.04 -7.11 27.92
N LEU A 389 -47.28 -6.21 27.28
CA LEU A 389 -47.62 -5.55 26.02
C LEU A 389 -47.02 -6.25 24.79
N MET A 390 -46.23 -7.30 24.97
CA MET A 390 -45.68 -8.12 23.87
C MET A 390 -46.81 -8.80 23.07
N PRO A 391 -46.61 -9.09 21.77
CA PRO A 391 -47.67 -9.62 20.90
C PRO A 391 -48.33 -10.92 21.39
N ASP A 392 -47.55 -11.81 22.00
CA ASP A 392 -47.92 -13.15 22.46
C ASP A 392 -48.42 -13.19 23.92
N MET A 393 -48.30 -12.07 24.65
CA MET A 393 -48.71 -11.96 26.05
C MET A 393 -50.10 -11.37 26.18
N ASN A 394 -50.82 -11.65 27.26
CA ASN A 394 -52.04 -10.91 27.64
C ASN A 394 -51.80 -10.23 29.00
N PRO A 395 -52.07 -8.92 29.14
CA PRO A 395 -51.76 -8.20 30.35
C PRO A 395 -52.60 -8.72 31.52
N SER A 396 -51.93 -9.13 32.61
CA SER A 396 -52.59 -9.51 33.86
C SER A 396 -53.08 -8.28 34.63
N SER A 397 -53.95 -8.47 35.63
CA SER A 397 -54.39 -7.37 36.50
C SER A 397 -53.23 -6.68 37.21
N GLU A 398 -52.21 -7.45 37.63
CA GLU A 398 -51.00 -6.93 38.28
C GLU A 398 -50.18 -6.06 37.31
N GLN A 399 -50.03 -6.50 36.05
CA GLN A 399 -49.31 -5.74 35.02
C GLN A 399 -50.04 -4.43 34.66
N LEU A 400 -51.38 -4.43 34.66
CA LEU A 400 -52.15 -3.19 34.46
C LEU A 400 -51.97 -2.20 35.62
N HIS A 401 -51.92 -2.67 36.87
CA HIS A 401 -51.63 -1.81 38.01
C HIS A 401 -50.20 -1.24 37.93
N MET A 402 -49.23 -2.07 37.54
CA MET A 402 -47.86 -1.63 37.28
C MET A 402 -47.79 -0.50 36.24
N VAL A 403 -48.55 -0.59 35.14
CA VAL A 403 -48.63 0.51 34.16
C VAL A 403 -49.15 1.79 34.81
N VAL A 404 -50.20 1.71 35.63
CA VAL A 404 -50.75 2.90 36.33
C VAL A 404 -49.71 3.51 37.27
N ASP A 405 -49.03 2.70 38.07
CA ASP A 405 -47.99 3.14 38.99
C ASP A 405 -46.81 3.80 38.24
N LEU A 406 -46.39 3.19 37.12
CA LEU A 406 -45.36 3.73 36.26
C LEU A 406 -45.74 5.08 35.65
N LEU A 407 -46.99 5.24 35.21
CA LEU A 407 -47.48 6.48 34.62
C LEU A 407 -47.68 7.61 35.65
N ALA A 408 -47.94 7.26 36.91
CA ALA A 408 -48.10 8.22 38.00
C ALA A 408 -46.78 8.92 38.35
N GLY A 409 -45.65 8.21 38.32
CA GLY A 409 -44.35 8.78 38.69
C GLY A 409 -43.57 9.51 37.58
N MET A 410 -44.04 9.51 36.32
CA MET A 410 -43.39 10.27 35.21
C MET A 410 -43.65 11.79 35.24
N GLY A 411 -44.30 12.31 36.29
CA GLY A 411 -44.63 13.73 36.42
C GLY A 411 -45.67 14.25 35.41
N GLN A 412 -46.36 15.33 35.77
CA GLN A 412 -47.31 16.05 34.90
C GLN A 412 -47.05 17.55 35.04
N LYS A 413 -46.11 18.10 34.25
CA LYS A 413 -45.90 19.55 34.17
C LYS A 413 -46.57 20.11 32.92
N GLN A 414 -47.38 21.16 33.09
CA GLN A 414 -48.13 21.84 32.01
C GLN A 414 -47.23 22.34 30.87
N GLU A 415 -45.99 22.76 31.18
CA GLU A 415 -45.03 23.23 30.18
C GLU A 415 -44.69 22.15 29.14
N ARG A 416 -44.59 20.88 29.57
CA ARG A 416 -44.33 19.73 28.70
C ARG A 416 -45.53 19.33 27.83
N GLU A 417 -46.73 19.80 28.17
CA GLU A 417 -47.94 19.54 27.39
C GLU A 417 -48.01 20.38 26.10
N SER A 418 -47.32 21.53 26.05
CA SER A 418 -47.25 22.35 24.83
C SER A 418 -46.32 21.79 23.75
N ILE A 419 -45.42 20.85 24.09
CA ILE A 419 -44.46 20.26 23.15
C ILE A 419 -45.14 19.08 22.42
N PRO A 420 -45.26 19.12 21.08
CA PRO A 420 -45.73 17.98 20.29
C PRO A 420 -44.71 16.83 20.37
N ASN A 421 -45.17 15.58 20.54
CA ASN A 421 -44.31 14.38 20.63
C ASN A 421 -43.23 14.41 21.74
N SER A 422 -43.51 15.02 22.90
CA SER A 422 -42.57 14.96 24.04
C SER A 422 -42.28 13.50 24.46
N PRO A 423 -41.09 13.21 25.02
CA PRO A 423 -40.72 11.86 25.45
C PRO A 423 -41.73 11.24 26.42
N ASP A 424 -42.24 12.03 27.37
CA ASP A 424 -43.27 11.58 28.33
C ASP A 424 -44.56 11.16 27.63
N LYS A 425 -45.03 11.94 26.65
CA LYS A 425 -46.25 11.63 25.88
C LYS A 425 -46.04 10.37 25.03
N LYS A 426 -44.89 10.24 24.39
CA LYS A 426 -44.56 9.07 23.55
C LYS A 426 -44.50 7.79 24.39
N LEU A 427 -43.93 7.86 25.60
CA LEU A 427 -43.93 6.71 26.52
C LEU A 427 -45.34 6.39 27.04
N ARG A 428 -46.12 7.41 27.43
CA ARG A 428 -47.52 7.24 27.84
C ARG A 428 -48.38 6.60 26.74
N GLU A 429 -48.22 7.03 25.48
CA GLU A 429 -48.88 6.42 24.32
C GLU A 429 -48.42 4.97 24.15
N ALA A 430 -47.11 4.70 24.18
CA ALA A 430 -46.57 3.35 24.01
C ALA A 430 -47.06 2.36 25.07
N LEU A 431 -47.23 2.78 26.33
CA LEU A 431 -47.71 1.91 27.40
C LEU A 431 -49.24 1.77 27.46
N SER A 432 -49.99 2.55 26.67
CA SER A 432 -51.45 2.56 26.73
C SER A 432 -52.12 1.30 26.17
N SER A 433 -51.49 0.64 25.20
CA SER A 433 -52.03 -0.56 24.54
C SER A 433 -50.96 -1.34 23.79
N LYS A 434 -51.22 -2.62 23.52
CA LYS A 434 -50.33 -3.47 22.70
C LYS A 434 -50.08 -2.88 21.31
N ALA A 435 -51.11 -2.31 20.68
CA ALA A 435 -50.99 -1.73 19.34
C ALA A 435 -50.09 -0.48 19.33
N ALA A 436 -50.23 0.39 20.33
CA ALA A 436 -49.39 1.57 20.48
C ALA A 436 -47.94 1.19 20.82
N PHE A 437 -47.74 0.21 21.71
CA PHE A 437 -46.44 -0.36 22.00
C PHE A 437 -45.75 -0.89 20.74
N GLN A 438 -46.45 -1.74 19.98
CA GLN A 438 -45.94 -2.30 18.73
C GLN A 438 -45.51 -1.22 17.74
N LYS A 439 -46.35 -0.20 17.53
CA LYS A 439 -46.06 0.93 16.64
C LYS A 439 -44.74 1.62 17.04
N HIS A 440 -44.60 2.00 18.30
CA HIS A 440 -43.40 2.71 18.76
C HIS A 440 -42.16 1.82 18.84
N TYR A 441 -42.30 0.55 19.22
CA TYR A 441 -41.18 -0.38 19.23
C TYR A 441 -40.62 -0.60 17.82
N LEU A 442 -41.48 -0.80 16.82
CA LEU A 442 -41.06 -0.94 15.43
C LEU A 442 -40.42 0.35 14.89
N GLU A 443 -41.02 1.51 15.15
CA GLU A 443 -40.47 2.82 14.77
C GLU A 443 -39.05 3.03 15.31
N LEU A 444 -38.83 2.78 16.61
CA LEU A 444 -37.51 2.91 17.23
C LEU A 444 -36.51 1.88 16.70
N SER A 445 -36.98 0.67 16.39
CA SER A 445 -36.14 -0.38 15.81
C SER A 445 -35.67 0.00 14.40
N GLU A 446 -36.56 0.58 13.59
CA GLU A 446 -36.23 1.09 12.26
C GLU A 446 -35.24 2.25 12.31
N LEU A 447 -35.45 3.22 13.21
CA LEU A 447 -34.52 4.33 13.42
C LEU A 447 -33.14 3.80 13.86
N ALA A 448 -33.08 2.96 14.91
CA ALA A 448 -31.82 2.40 15.39
C ALA A 448 -31.08 1.59 14.32
N MET A 449 -31.79 0.69 13.63
CA MET A 449 -31.23 -0.11 12.55
C MET A 449 -30.78 0.76 11.37
N GLY A 450 -31.57 1.76 10.99
CA GLY A 450 -31.29 2.72 9.93
C GLY A 450 -30.03 3.54 10.20
N THR A 451 -29.90 4.11 11.41
CA THR A 451 -28.71 4.86 11.81
C THR A 451 -27.48 3.95 11.84
N TYR A 452 -27.58 2.70 12.35
CA TYR A 452 -26.45 1.76 12.30
C TYR A 452 -26.03 1.39 10.86
N LYS A 453 -26.98 1.27 9.93
CA LYS A 453 -26.69 1.06 8.51
C LYS A 453 -25.99 2.28 7.91
N HIS A 454 -26.49 3.49 8.20
CA HIS A 454 -25.91 4.75 7.72
C HIS A 454 -24.43 4.90 8.13
N ILE A 455 -24.07 4.57 9.38
CA ILE A 455 -22.69 4.68 9.86
C ILE A 455 -21.81 3.47 9.51
N GLY A 456 -22.29 2.54 8.67
CA GLY A 456 -21.55 1.34 8.24
C GLY A 456 -21.41 0.23 9.29
N ARG A 457 -22.06 0.33 10.46
CA ARG A 457 -22.02 -0.68 11.53
C ARG A 457 -23.06 -1.79 11.30
N ILE A 458 -22.92 -2.51 10.18
CA ILE A 458 -23.89 -3.50 9.70
C ILE A 458 -24.15 -4.63 10.72
N ARG A 459 -23.16 -5.10 11.47
CA ARG A 459 -23.34 -6.14 12.51
C ARG A 459 -24.37 -5.74 13.56
N SER A 460 -24.33 -4.48 14.01
CA SER A 460 -25.27 -3.96 15.00
C SER A 460 -26.68 -3.85 14.42
N ALA A 461 -26.79 -3.41 13.15
CA ALA A 461 -28.06 -3.41 12.42
C ALA A 461 -28.64 -4.83 12.25
N ARG A 462 -27.81 -5.84 11.93
CA ARG A 462 -28.26 -7.24 11.82
C ARG A 462 -28.69 -7.84 13.15
N ARG A 463 -28.04 -7.48 14.25
CA ARG A 463 -28.48 -7.86 15.60
C ARG A 463 -29.89 -7.35 15.89
N ILE A 464 -30.15 -6.07 15.64
CA ILE A 464 -31.51 -5.51 15.77
C ILE A 464 -32.49 -6.20 14.81
N GLY A 465 -32.07 -6.49 13.59
CA GLY A 465 -32.87 -7.26 12.63
C GLY A 465 -33.26 -8.65 13.17
N LYS A 466 -32.37 -9.32 13.90
CA LYS A 466 -32.68 -10.60 14.55
C LYS A 466 -33.70 -10.44 15.68
N ASP A 467 -33.58 -9.40 16.52
CA ASP A 467 -34.59 -9.09 17.55
C ASP A 467 -35.96 -8.83 16.90
N LEU A 468 -35.99 -8.06 15.80
CA LEU A 468 -37.18 -7.82 15.00
C LEU A 468 -37.76 -9.09 14.39
N ALA A 469 -36.91 -10.03 13.93
CA ALA A 469 -37.38 -11.31 13.41
C ALA A 469 -38.12 -12.12 14.49
N ALA A 470 -37.57 -12.19 15.71
CA ALA A 470 -38.26 -12.81 16.84
C ALA A 470 -39.58 -12.11 17.14
N PHE A 471 -39.60 -10.77 17.10
CA PHE A 471 -40.82 -9.99 17.28
C PHE A 471 -41.89 -10.25 16.21
N TYR A 472 -41.50 -10.32 14.93
CA TYR A 472 -42.42 -10.65 13.84
C TYR A 472 -42.92 -12.09 13.89
N MET A 473 -42.11 -13.04 14.37
CA MET A 473 -42.57 -14.40 14.63
C MET A 473 -43.66 -14.45 15.70
N MET A 474 -43.54 -13.66 16.78
CA MET A 474 -44.60 -13.53 17.80
C MET A 474 -45.87 -12.89 17.24
N LEU A 475 -45.77 -12.01 16.22
CA LEU A 475 -46.91 -11.44 15.51
C LEU A 475 -47.55 -12.41 14.49
N GLY A 476 -46.91 -13.55 14.19
CA GLY A 476 -47.31 -14.48 13.14
C GLY A 476 -46.92 -14.05 11.72
N ASP A 477 -46.08 -13.01 11.56
CA ASP A 477 -45.56 -12.55 10.25
C ASP A 477 -44.19 -13.20 9.96
N ALA A 478 -44.22 -14.50 9.68
CA ALA A 478 -43.01 -15.27 9.39
C ALA A 478 -42.26 -14.80 8.12
N ARG A 479 -42.95 -14.13 7.19
CA ARG A 479 -42.34 -13.62 5.94
C ARG A 479 -41.34 -12.52 6.21
N LYS A 480 -41.71 -11.54 7.06
CA LYS A 480 -40.77 -10.48 7.44
C LYS A 480 -39.62 -11.03 8.28
N ALA A 481 -39.90 -11.96 9.19
CA ALA A 481 -38.87 -12.62 9.99
C ALA A 481 -37.82 -13.34 9.13
N GLU A 482 -38.25 -14.09 8.10
CA GLU A 482 -37.35 -14.79 7.16
C GLU A 482 -36.35 -13.82 6.51
N SER A 483 -36.82 -12.64 6.08
CA SER A 483 -35.96 -11.65 5.41
C SER A 483 -34.81 -11.16 6.31
N PHE A 484 -35.10 -10.84 7.57
CA PHE A 484 -34.10 -10.40 8.53
C PHE A 484 -33.11 -11.50 8.91
N LEU A 485 -33.60 -12.73 9.09
CA LEU A 485 -32.78 -13.90 9.45
C LEU A 485 -31.88 -14.35 8.30
N SER A 486 -32.39 -14.36 7.06
CA SER A 486 -31.59 -14.70 5.87
C SER A 486 -30.43 -13.72 5.69
N ASP A 487 -30.71 -12.43 5.86
CA ASP A 487 -29.71 -11.37 5.78
C ASP A 487 -28.65 -11.45 6.89
N ALA A 488 -29.06 -11.81 8.12
CA ALA A 488 -28.14 -12.03 9.23
C ALA A 488 -27.28 -13.30 9.00
N LEU A 489 -27.88 -14.39 8.54
CA LEU A 489 -27.21 -15.66 8.25
C LEU A 489 -26.11 -15.49 7.20
N LYS A 490 -26.41 -14.82 6.08
CA LYS A 490 -25.43 -14.51 5.02
C LYS A 490 -24.23 -13.73 5.56
N MET A 491 -24.47 -12.74 6.43
CA MET A 491 -23.40 -11.97 7.05
C MET A 491 -22.53 -12.84 7.97
N TYR A 492 -23.16 -13.61 8.86
CA TYR A 492 -22.44 -14.46 9.81
C TYR A 492 -21.63 -15.55 9.11
N GLN A 493 -22.16 -16.15 8.04
CA GLN A 493 -21.44 -17.13 7.21
C GLN A 493 -20.22 -16.48 6.52
N ARG A 494 -20.40 -15.32 5.88
CA ARG A 494 -19.32 -14.60 5.19
C ARG A 494 -18.20 -14.18 6.14
N GLU A 495 -18.52 -13.83 7.37
CA GLU A 495 -17.54 -13.38 8.38
C GLU A 495 -16.99 -14.52 9.25
N GLY A 496 -17.44 -15.77 9.06
CA GLY A 496 -16.94 -16.93 9.81
C GLY A 496 -17.49 -17.08 11.24
N TRP A 497 -18.62 -16.45 11.59
CA TRP A 497 -19.25 -16.59 12.91
C TRP A 497 -20.09 -17.87 13.00
N GLY A 498 -19.43 -19.03 13.08
CA GLY A 498 -20.08 -20.35 13.04
C GLY A 498 -21.25 -20.52 14.02
N LEU A 499 -21.07 -20.18 15.30
CA LEU A 499 -22.13 -20.36 16.32
C LEU A 499 -23.35 -19.44 16.06
N LEU A 500 -23.11 -18.18 15.69
CA LEU A 500 -24.19 -17.23 15.38
C LEU A 500 -24.92 -17.62 14.09
N ALA A 501 -24.19 -18.07 13.07
CA ALA A 501 -24.78 -18.61 11.84
C ALA A 501 -25.65 -19.83 12.14
N THR A 502 -25.17 -20.74 12.98
CA THR A 502 -25.91 -21.95 13.37
C THR A 502 -27.21 -21.62 14.09
N ASN A 503 -27.16 -20.76 15.13
CA ASN A 503 -28.35 -20.35 15.86
C ASN A 503 -29.33 -19.59 14.96
N THR A 504 -28.84 -18.72 14.07
CA THR A 504 -29.69 -17.99 13.12
C THR A 504 -30.31 -18.91 12.07
N CYS A 505 -29.59 -19.96 11.65
CA CYS A 505 -30.10 -20.99 10.75
C CYS A 505 -31.20 -21.83 11.42
N LYS A 506 -31.09 -22.14 12.72
CA LYS A 506 -32.17 -22.76 13.50
C LYS A 506 -33.44 -21.91 13.51
N ASP A 507 -33.29 -20.62 13.84
CA ASP A 507 -34.41 -19.67 13.84
C ASP A 507 -35.04 -19.56 12.44
N LEU A 508 -34.21 -19.53 11.39
CA LEU A 508 -34.65 -19.47 9.99
C LEU A 508 -35.37 -20.75 9.55
N ALA A 509 -34.89 -21.93 9.96
CA ALA A 509 -35.53 -23.21 9.66
C ALA A 509 -36.95 -23.26 10.25
N PHE A 510 -37.12 -22.80 11.48
CA PHE A 510 -38.45 -22.69 12.10
C PHE A 510 -39.36 -21.74 11.31
N CYS A 511 -38.86 -20.57 10.90
CA CYS A 511 -39.60 -19.63 10.06
C CYS A 511 -40.03 -20.24 8.72
N GLN A 512 -39.14 -20.97 8.04
CA GLN A 512 -39.40 -21.58 6.73
C GLN A 512 -40.41 -22.72 6.81
N LYS A 513 -40.41 -23.48 7.92
CA LYS A 513 -41.41 -24.51 8.21
C LYS A 513 -42.81 -23.91 8.37
N GLU A 514 -42.93 -22.82 9.12
CA GLU A 514 -44.19 -22.06 9.27
C GLU A 514 -44.67 -21.46 7.94
N LEU A 515 -43.76 -21.02 7.06
CA LEU A 515 -44.08 -20.52 5.73
C LEU A 515 -44.42 -21.61 4.71
N ASN A 516 -44.35 -22.89 5.08
CA ASN A 516 -44.51 -24.03 4.19
C ASN A 516 -43.56 -24.02 2.97
N ASN A 517 -42.38 -23.38 3.10
CA ASN A 517 -41.35 -23.36 2.05
C ASN A 517 -40.40 -24.55 2.21
N MET A 518 -40.84 -25.71 1.73
CA MET A 518 -40.14 -26.99 1.94
C MET A 518 -38.75 -27.04 1.28
N GLN A 519 -38.52 -26.33 0.18
CA GLN A 519 -37.21 -26.29 -0.47
C GLN A 519 -36.17 -25.60 0.43
N LYS A 520 -36.44 -24.37 0.86
CA LYS A 520 -35.52 -23.64 1.75
C LYS A 520 -35.40 -24.30 3.12
N TYR A 521 -36.48 -24.90 3.61
CA TYR A 521 -36.45 -25.65 4.87
C TYR A 521 -35.52 -26.88 4.76
N ALA A 522 -35.55 -27.60 3.64
CA ALA A 522 -34.62 -28.70 3.38
C ALA A 522 -33.16 -28.23 3.31
N GLU A 523 -32.88 -27.06 2.70
CA GLU A 523 -31.53 -26.44 2.72
C GLU A 523 -31.07 -26.12 4.14
N SER A 524 -31.93 -25.52 4.96
CA SER A 524 -31.58 -25.22 6.35
C SER A 524 -31.37 -26.50 7.17
N CYS A 525 -32.20 -27.52 6.96
CA CYS A 525 -32.05 -28.81 7.65
C CYS A 525 -30.77 -29.55 7.23
N SER A 526 -30.39 -29.52 5.94
CA SER A 526 -29.14 -30.15 5.48
C SER A 526 -27.93 -29.47 6.11
N LEU A 527 -27.91 -28.13 6.14
CA LEU A 527 -26.86 -27.35 6.81
C LEU A 527 -26.76 -27.68 8.30
N LEU A 528 -27.89 -27.74 9.01
CA LEU A 528 -27.93 -28.01 10.44
C LEU A 528 -27.54 -29.46 10.77
N ALA A 529 -28.01 -30.45 10.00
CA ALA A 529 -27.65 -31.86 10.20
C ALA A 529 -26.13 -32.10 10.05
N SER A 530 -25.49 -31.38 9.13
CA SER A 530 -24.05 -31.44 8.85
C SER A 530 -23.16 -30.62 9.78
N ASN A 531 -23.74 -29.88 10.74
CA ASN A 531 -22.99 -28.90 11.53
C ASN A 531 -22.44 -29.47 12.84
N ASP A 532 -21.12 -29.48 12.98
CA ASP A 532 -20.44 -30.01 14.17
C ASP A 532 -20.58 -29.13 15.43
N LEU A 533 -21.04 -27.88 15.31
CA LEU A 533 -21.27 -26.98 16.45
C LEU A 533 -22.58 -27.30 17.20
N LEU A 534 -23.41 -28.18 16.66
CA LEU A 534 -24.69 -28.58 17.26
C LEU A 534 -24.55 -29.82 18.15
N SER A 535 -25.46 -29.93 19.12
CA SER A 535 -25.57 -31.15 19.92
C SER A 535 -25.94 -32.36 19.02
N PRO A 536 -25.49 -33.58 19.34
CA PRO A 536 -25.86 -34.78 18.58
C PRO A 536 -27.39 -34.97 18.47
N ALA A 537 -28.13 -34.62 19.52
CA ALA A 537 -29.60 -34.69 19.53
C ALA A 537 -30.23 -33.73 18.50
N ASP A 538 -29.74 -32.50 18.41
CA ASP A 538 -30.21 -31.53 17.41
C ASP A 538 -29.87 -31.98 15.99
N ARG A 539 -28.67 -32.53 15.77
CA ARG A 539 -28.25 -33.05 14.45
C ARG A 539 -29.14 -34.19 13.99
N THR A 540 -29.41 -35.15 14.86
CA THR A 540 -30.35 -36.25 14.57
C THR A 540 -31.77 -35.73 14.35
N HIS A 541 -32.22 -34.69 15.07
CA HIS A 541 -33.53 -34.08 14.82
C HIS A 541 -33.63 -33.50 13.40
N PHE A 542 -32.69 -32.64 12.99
CA PHE A 542 -32.70 -32.03 11.66
C PHE A 542 -32.43 -33.03 10.53
N TYR A 543 -31.66 -34.09 10.79
CA TYR A 543 -31.49 -35.21 9.88
C TYR A 543 -32.82 -35.93 9.60
N ASN A 544 -33.59 -36.25 10.64
CA ASN A 544 -34.90 -36.89 10.50
C ASN A 544 -35.94 -35.97 9.81
N GLU A 545 -35.89 -34.66 10.10
CA GLU A 545 -36.73 -33.68 9.39
C GLU A 545 -36.37 -33.61 7.91
N LEU A 546 -35.08 -33.60 7.54
CA LEU A 546 -34.64 -33.63 6.14
C LEU A 546 -35.18 -34.87 5.41
N LEU A 547 -35.06 -36.07 6.00
CA LEU A 547 -35.63 -37.29 5.42
C LEU A 547 -37.15 -37.20 5.22
N THR A 548 -37.84 -36.61 6.19
CA THR A 548 -39.30 -36.45 6.15
C THR A 548 -39.73 -35.49 5.04
N VAL A 549 -38.99 -34.39 4.83
CA VAL A 549 -39.25 -33.43 3.75
C VAL A 549 -38.99 -34.07 2.39
N CYS A 550 -37.85 -34.75 2.23
CA CYS A 550 -37.47 -35.42 0.99
C CYS A 550 -38.48 -36.52 0.58
N ALA A 551 -39.06 -37.24 1.55
CA ALA A 551 -40.05 -38.30 1.30
C ALA A 551 -41.45 -37.77 0.90
N LYS A 552 -41.87 -36.63 1.44
CA LYS A 552 -43.22 -36.06 1.26
C LYS A 552 -43.45 -35.36 -0.09
N SER A 553 -42.39 -34.92 -0.78
CA SER A 553 -42.50 -34.21 -2.07
C SER A 553 -42.79 -35.12 -3.28
N SER A 554 -43.16 -36.39 -3.06
CA SER A 554 -43.44 -37.38 -4.11
C SER A 554 -44.86 -37.31 -4.69
N GLY A 555 -45.74 -36.43 -4.17
CA GLY A 555 -47.18 -36.42 -4.45
C GLY A 555 -47.72 -35.35 -5.40
N ASP A 556 -46.92 -34.35 -5.80
CA ASP A 556 -47.37 -33.27 -6.69
C ASP A 556 -46.32 -33.04 -7.79
N GLY A 557 -46.76 -32.82 -9.03
CA GLY A 557 -45.95 -32.99 -10.24
C GLY A 557 -44.60 -32.24 -10.30
N ASP A 558 -43.58 -32.96 -10.78
CA ASP A 558 -42.34 -32.52 -11.45
C ASP A 558 -41.34 -31.55 -10.78
N SER A 559 -41.57 -30.97 -9.61
CA SER A 559 -40.54 -30.16 -8.95
C SER A 559 -39.70 -30.99 -7.96
N SER A 560 -38.65 -31.65 -8.45
CA SER A 560 -37.63 -32.24 -7.57
C SER A 560 -36.90 -31.16 -6.77
N ILE A 561 -36.76 -31.34 -5.46
CA ILE A 561 -36.05 -30.38 -4.60
C ILE A 561 -34.55 -30.46 -4.92
N LEU A 562 -33.99 -29.39 -5.50
CA LEU A 562 -32.56 -29.29 -5.80
C LEU A 562 -31.82 -28.56 -4.67
N LEU A 563 -30.82 -29.21 -4.08
CA LEU A 563 -30.05 -28.72 -2.94
C LEU A 563 -28.55 -28.72 -3.27
N HIS A 564 -27.80 -27.83 -2.61
CA HIS A 564 -26.33 -27.91 -2.59
C HIS A 564 -25.90 -29.15 -1.80
N MET A 565 -24.93 -29.90 -2.32
CA MET A 565 -24.36 -31.06 -1.64
C MET A 565 -23.46 -30.63 -0.47
N GLU A 566 -22.68 -29.58 -0.62
CA GLU A 566 -21.80 -29.06 0.42
C GLU A 566 -22.60 -28.19 1.41
N PRO A 567 -22.32 -28.28 2.73
CA PRO A 567 -21.24 -29.01 3.41
C PRO A 567 -21.64 -30.43 3.89
N MET A 568 -22.83 -30.92 3.54
CA MET A 568 -23.32 -32.23 3.95
C MET A 568 -22.39 -33.37 3.51
N MET A 569 -21.95 -33.29 2.27
CA MET A 569 -20.92 -34.16 1.70
C MET A 569 -19.92 -33.29 0.95
N THR A 570 -18.64 -33.61 1.00
CA THR A 570 -17.59 -32.93 0.24
C THR A 570 -16.77 -33.93 -0.57
N ILE A 571 -16.36 -33.56 -1.77
CA ILE A 571 -15.45 -34.38 -2.60
C ILE A 571 -14.03 -34.00 -2.22
N THR A 572 -13.26 -34.96 -1.70
CA THR A 572 -11.88 -34.73 -1.27
C THR A 572 -10.87 -35.00 -2.38
N ASP A 573 -11.13 -35.99 -3.23
CA ASP A 573 -10.24 -36.36 -4.33
C ASP A 573 -10.99 -37.09 -5.46
N VAL A 574 -10.44 -37.02 -6.67
CA VAL A 574 -10.93 -37.71 -7.86
C VAL A 574 -9.76 -38.42 -8.54
N CYS A 575 -9.74 -39.75 -8.46
CA CYS A 575 -8.73 -40.58 -9.11
C CYS A 575 -9.30 -41.21 -10.38
N ILE A 576 -8.59 -41.06 -11.51
CA ILE A 576 -8.92 -41.72 -12.77
C ILE A 576 -7.84 -42.76 -13.04
N ASP A 577 -8.21 -44.03 -12.95
CA ASP A 577 -7.34 -45.17 -13.22
C ASP A 577 -7.67 -45.77 -14.60
N THR A 578 -6.66 -45.90 -15.44
CA THR A 578 -6.75 -46.50 -16.76
C THR A 578 -5.73 -47.64 -16.87
N GLU A 579 -6.09 -48.73 -17.56
CA GLU A 579 -5.17 -49.87 -17.78
C GLU A 579 -3.90 -49.46 -18.55
N LYS A 580 -3.98 -48.40 -19.36
CA LYS A 580 -2.88 -47.82 -20.14
C LYS A 580 -2.79 -46.30 -19.89
N ARG A 581 -1.58 -45.74 -19.95
CA ARG A 581 -1.30 -44.29 -19.70
C ARG A 581 -2.10 -43.34 -20.61
N HIS A 582 -2.51 -43.82 -21.78
CA HIS A 582 -3.48 -43.16 -22.66
C HIS A 582 -4.54 -44.21 -23.05
N PRO A 583 -5.81 -44.07 -22.65
CA PRO A 583 -6.85 -44.98 -23.06
C PRO A 583 -7.01 -44.95 -24.59
N ILE A 584 -7.08 -46.12 -25.22
CA ILE A 584 -7.43 -46.29 -26.64
C ILE A 584 -8.90 -46.72 -26.76
N LEU A 585 -9.46 -46.66 -27.97
CA LEU A 585 -10.83 -47.15 -28.20
C LEU A 585 -10.99 -48.59 -27.69
N GLY A 586 -12.05 -48.84 -26.90
CA GLY A 586 -12.34 -50.14 -26.26
C GLY A 586 -11.65 -50.39 -24.91
N SER A 587 -10.86 -49.46 -24.38
CA SER A 587 -10.30 -49.59 -23.02
C SER A 587 -11.31 -49.27 -21.92
N THR A 588 -11.11 -49.84 -20.73
CA THR A 588 -11.94 -49.57 -19.54
C THR A 588 -11.30 -48.46 -18.70
N VAL A 589 -12.11 -47.50 -18.25
CA VAL A 589 -11.71 -46.40 -17.37
C VAL A 589 -12.45 -46.54 -16.03
N HIS A 590 -11.70 -46.49 -14.94
CA HIS A 590 -12.24 -46.49 -13.57
C HIS A 590 -12.10 -45.09 -12.96
N ILE A 591 -13.21 -44.50 -12.55
CA ILE A 591 -13.24 -43.19 -11.88
C ILE A 591 -13.63 -43.40 -10.43
N THR A 592 -12.70 -43.12 -9.51
CA THR A 592 -12.90 -43.24 -8.07
C THR A 592 -13.05 -41.85 -7.46
N LEU A 593 -14.20 -41.60 -6.82
CA LEU A 593 -14.42 -40.41 -6.00
C LEU A 593 -14.20 -40.75 -4.52
N LEU A 594 -13.34 -39.97 -3.86
CA LEU A 594 -13.23 -39.95 -2.40
C LEU A 594 -14.09 -38.81 -1.87
N MET A 595 -15.02 -39.14 -0.98
CA MET A 595 -16.00 -38.21 -0.42
C MET A 595 -15.99 -38.26 1.10
N GLN A 596 -16.14 -37.12 1.76
CA GLN A 596 -16.30 -37.04 3.20
C GLN A 596 -17.74 -36.64 3.56
N SER A 597 -18.39 -37.46 4.39
CA SER A 597 -19.73 -37.23 4.94
C SER A 597 -19.65 -36.56 6.30
N SER A 598 -20.28 -35.40 6.42
CA SER A 598 -20.42 -34.65 7.68
C SER A 598 -21.68 -35.04 8.46
N LEU A 599 -22.42 -36.07 8.03
CA LEU A 599 -23.63 -36.55 8.71
C LEU A 599 -23.28 -37.47 9.88
N SER A 600 -24.14 -37.48 10.91
CA SER A 600 -23.99 -38.34 12.09
C SER A 600 -24.46 -39.78 11.88
N GLU A 601 -25.25 -40.03 10.83
CA GLU A 601 -25.90 -41.32 10.55
C GLU A 601 -25.73 -41.72 9.08
N ASP A 602 -25.89 -43.01 8.77
CA ASP A 602 -25.82 -43.55 7.42
C ASP A 602 -26.95 -42.99 6.54
N MET A 603 -26.67 -42.64 5.29
CA MET A 603 -27.70 -42.16 4.36
C MET A 603 -27.76 -43.04 3.10
N LEU A 604 -28.98 -43.45 2.73
CA LEU A 604 -29.24 -44.30 1.57
C LEU A 604 -29.72 -43.44 0.40
N PHE A 605 -28.92 -43.34 -0.65
CA PHE A 605 -29.27 -42.63 -1.88
C PHE A 605 -29.78 -43.62 -2.93
N ASP A 606 -30.89 -43.27 -3.58
CA ASP A 606 -31.50 -44.09 -4.63
C ASP A 606 -30.61 -44.16 -5.87
N LYS A 607 -29.97 -43.04 -6.20
CA LYS A 607 -29.16 -42.89 -7.41
C LYS A 607 -28.05 -41.87 -7.19
N VAL A 608 -26.86 -42.19 -7.66
CA VAL A 608 -25.70 -41.29 -7.75
C VAL A 608 -25.32 -41.16 -9.21
N THR A 609 -25.22 -39.94 -9.70
CA THR A 609 -24.88 -39.63 -11.09
C THR A 609 -23.62 -38.77 -11.15
N LEU A 610 -22.61 -39.26 -11.88
CA LEU A 610 -21.41 -38.50 -12.21
C LEU A 610 -21.56 -37.93 -13.63
N VAL A 611 -21.49 -36.61 -13.75
CA VAL A 611 -21.65 -35.88 -15.01
C VAL A 611 -20.28 -35.67 -15.66
N LEU A 612 -20.09 -36.22 -16.85
CA LEU A 612 -18.91 -36.00 -17.69
C LEU A 612 -19.27 -35.19 -18.93
N GLN A 613 -18.39 -34.27 -19.28
CA GLN A 613 -18.48 -33.49 -20.52
C GLN A 613 -17.43 -33.98 -21.51
N ARG A 614 -17.83 -34.19 -22.76
CA ARG A 614 -16.96 -34.59 -23.86
C ARG A 614 -16.67 -33.38 -24.74
N GLU A 615 -15.40 -33.03 -24.87
CA GLU A 615 -14.96 -32.09 -25.90
C GLU A 615 -14.49 -32.88 -27.14
N PRO A 616 -15.24 -32.83 -28.26
CA PRO A 616 -14.82 -33.46 -29.50
C PRO A 616 -13.61 -32.72 -30.08
N ARG A 617 -12.49 -33.42 -30.27
CA ARG A 617 -11.36 -32.92 -31.06
C ARG A 617 -11.47 -33.48 -32.49
N GLU A 618 -11.85 -32.65 -33.46
CA GLU A 618 -11.71 -32.96 -34.89
C GLU A 618 -10.27 -32.72 -35.35
N PRO A 619 -9.79 -33.38 -36.43
CA PRO A 619 -8.52 -33.01 -37.05
C PRO A 619 -8.69 -31.65 -37.75
N SER A 620 -8.35 -30.57 -37.08
CA SER A 620 -8.34 -29.24 -37.69
C SER A 620 -7.22 -29.16 -38.72
N VAL A 621 -7.62 -29.16 -39.99
CA VAL A 621 -6.94 -28.46 -41.08
C VAL A 621 -7.04 -26.95 -40.81
N THR A 622 -5.99 -26.22 -41.20
CA THR A 622 -5.86 -24.76 -41.41
C THR A 622 -5.47 -23.79 -40.27
N SER A 623 -4.47 -22.99 -40.67
CA SER A 623 -4.15 -21.58 -40.36
C SER A 623 -3.55 -21.24 -39.00
N GLN A 624 -2.23 -21.35 -38.89
CA GLN A 624 -1.44 -20.31 -38.21
C GLN A 624 -1.16 -19.20 -39.23
N SER A 625 -1.89 -18.10 -39.08
CA SER A 625 -1.69 -16.84 -39.77
C SER A 625 -0.36 -16.21 -39.37
N GLU A 626 0.37 -15.76 -40.38
CA GLU A 626 1.51 -14.86 -40.31
C GLU A 626 1.15 -13.58 -39.53
N GLU A 627 2.04 -13.10 -38.65
CA GLU A 627 2.14 -11.68 -38.35
C GLU A 627 3.62 -11.32 -38.13
N LYS A 628 4.14 -10.48 -39.06
CA LYS A 628 5.43 -9.80 -39.00
C LYS A 628 5.31 -8.53 -38.14
N PRO A 629 6.45 -7.98 -37.64
CA PRO A 629 6.47 -6.96 -36.60
C PRO A 629 6.20 -5.55 -37.13
N SER A 630 5.46 -4.74 -36.34
CA SER A 630 5.40 -3.29 -36.47
C SER A 630 5.61 -2.63 -35.10
N GLU A 631 6.47 -1.62 -35.10
CA GLU A 631 6.90 -0.79 -33.97
C GLU A 631 5.82 0.26 -33.54
N PRO A 632 6.01 1.05 -32.46
CA PRO A 632 5.25 0.91 -31.22
C PRO A 632 4.23 2.02 -30.98
N GLY A 633 3.09 1.66 -30.36
CA GLY A 633 2.10 2.62 -29.89
C GLY A 633 1.15 2.00 -28.86
N THR A 634 1.39 2.33 -27.59
CA THR A 634 0.39 2.45 -26.51
C THR A 634 -0.76 1.43 -26.45
N ASP A 635 -0.65 0.37 -25.63
CA ASP A 635 -1.63 0.00 -24.59
C ASP A 635 -1.32 -1.34 -23.90
N LYS A 636 -1.69 -1.42 -22.61
CA LYS A 636 -2.25 -2.58 -21.87
C LYS A 636 -1.48 -3.92 -21.87
N THR A 637 -0.82 -4.20 -20.75
CA THR A 637 -0.32 -5.52 -20.37
C THR A 637 -1.43 -6.43 -19.84
N LEU A 638 -1.75 -7.48 -20.61
CA LEU A 638 -2.43 -8.70 -20.17
C LEU A 638 -1.39 -9.82 -20.06
N SER A 639 -1.38 -10.45 -18.90
CA SER A 639 -0.48 -11.51 -18.43
C SER A 639 -0.82 -12.89 -19.02
N GLU A 640 0.21 -13.61 -19.45
CA GLU A 640 0.20 -15.03 -19.83
C GLU A 640 -0.12 -15.99 -18.66
N PRO A 641 -0.57 -17.24 -18.95
CA PRO A 641 -0.81 -18.29 -17.96
C PRO A 641 0.48 -19.08 -17.61
N PRO A 642 0.65 -19.54 -16.35
CA PRO A 642 1.85 -20.28 -15.94
C PRO A 642 1.79 -21.77 -16.32
N ARG A 643 2.96 -22.28 -16.74
CA ARG A 643 3.26 -23.69 -17.07
C ARG A 643 3.39 -24.53 -15.79
N PHE A 644 2.68 -25.67 -15.72
CA PHE A 644 2.83 -26.67 -14.66
C PHE A 644 3.99 -27.63 -14.95
N HIS A 645 5.06 -27.56 -14.15
CA HIS A 645 6.08 -28.59 -14.07
C HIS A 645 5.64 -29.73 -13.13
N LYS A 646 5.73 -30.96 -13.64
CA LYS A 646 5.72 -32.20 -12.84
C LYS A 646 6.95 -32.24 -11.92
N ARG A 647 6.75 -32.51 -10.62
CA ARG A 647 7.75 -33.23 -9.81
C ARG A 647 7.09 -34.10 -8.75
N SER A 648 7.60 -35.33 -8.71
CA SER A 648 7.22 -36.47 -7.89
C SER A 648 7.66 -36.32 -6.43
N VAL A 649 6.76 -36.75 -5.56
CA VAL A 649 6.87 -37.29 -4.18
C VAL A 649 8.28 -37.48 -3.59
N SER A 650 8.45 -37.01 -2.35
CA SER A 650 9.16 -37.76 -1.31
C SER A 650 8.37 -37.70 0.01
N ALA A 651 8.18 -38.88 0.60
CA ALA A 651 7.48 -39.10 1.86
C ALA A 651 8.28 -38.56 3.05
N GLY A 652 7.60 -37.87 3.97
CA GLY A 652 8.19 -37.47 5.24
C GLY A 652 7.23 -36.67 6.13
N CYS A 653 6.76 -37.33 7.19
CA CYS A 653 6.15 -36.76 8.39
C CYS A 653 4.63 -36.45 8.36
N MET A 654 3.84 -37.41 8.87
CA MET A 654 2.59 -37.12 9.56
C MET A 654 2.88 -36.48 10.92
N SER A 655 2.15 -35.43 11.27
CA SER A 655 1.30 -35.32 12.47
C SER A 655 1.18 -33.86 12.91
N SER A 656 0.03 -33.52 13.49
CA SER A 656 -0.39 -32.21 13.99
C SER A 656 -0.92 -31.22 12.95
N LEU A 657 -2.23 -31.32 12.67
CA LEU A 657 -3.21 -30.24 12.84
C LEU A 657 -4.62 -30.82 12.60
N ARG A 658 -5.19 -31.44 13.64
CA ARG A 658 -6.65 -31.53 13.77
C ARG A 658 -7.11 -30.12 14.13
N GLY A 659 -7.82 -29.46 13.23
CA GLY A 659 -8.47 -28.19 13.50
C GLY A 659 -8.99 -27.56 12.22
N TRP A 660 -10.32 -27.42 12.14
CA TRP A 660 -11.06 -26.65 11.15
C TRP A 660 -11.22 -27.26 9.75
N ASN A 661 -12.29 -28.04 9.56
CA ASN A 661 -12.85 -28.33 8.24
C ASN A 661 -14.12 -27.48 8.03
N GLY A 662 -14.27 -26.92 6.83
CA GLY A 662 -15.48 -26.26 6.36
C GLY A 662 -15.31 -24.78 6.06
N GLN A 663 -14.53 -24.43 5.03
CA GLN A 663 -14.64 -23.12 4.40
C GLN A 663 -15.12 -23.27 2.97
N ALA A 664 -16.29 -22.66 2.74
CA ALA A 664 -16.72 -22.23 1.42
C ALA A 664 -15.60 -21.42 0.77
N ALA A 665 -15.34 -21.66 -0.51
CA ALA A 665 -14.42 -20.89 -1.32
C ALA A 665 -14.86 -19.42 -1.39
N SER A 666 -14.47 -18.61 -0.41
CA SER A 666 -14.51 -17.16 -0.50
C SER A 666 -13.29 -16.59 0.23
N ASN A 667 -12.35 -16.04 -0.54
CA ASN A 667 -11.27 -15.15 -0.12
C ASN A 667 -10.58 -15.51 1.21
N GLN A 668 -10.03 -16.73 1.33
CA GLN A 668 -8.97 -16.96 2.29
C GLN A 668 -7.66 -16.38 1.76
N ILE A 669 -6.97 -15.62 2.60
CA ILE A 669 -5.55 -15.31 2.39
C ILE A 669 -4.82 -16.67 2.37
N PRO A 670 -4.10 -17.02 1.29
CA PRO A 670 -3.37 -18.28 1.23
C PRO A 670 -2.36 -18.37 2.38
N SER A 671 -2.10 -19.59 2.87
CA SER A 671 -1.11 -19.84 3.95
C SER A 671 0.30 -19.38 3.59
N TYR A 672 0.56 -19.14 2.31
CA TYR A 672 1.76 -18.50 1.78
C TYR A 672 1.37 -17.43 0.76
N LEU A 673 1.79 -16.19 0.97
CA LEU A 673 1.70 -15.14 -0.03
C LEU A 673 2.81 -15.37 -1.05
N ASN A 674 2.47 -15.37 -2.34
CA ASN A 674 3.47 -15.36 -3.40
C ASN A 674 4.09 -13.96 -3.45
N VAL A 675 5.32 -13.86 -2.99
CA VAL A 675 6.02 -12.61 -2.74
C VAL A 675 7.29 -12.62 -3.58
N GLN A 676 7.41 -11.65 -4.49
CA GLN A 676 8.52 -11.51 -5.43
C GLN A 676 9.32 -10.26 -5.09
N ALA A 677 10.64 -10.37 -5.09
CA ALA A 677 11.52 -9.21 -4.98
C ALA A 677 11.61 -8.56 -6.36
N GLU A 678 11.21 -7.29 -6.46
CA GLU A 678 11.34 -6.47 -7.66
C GLU A 678 12.33 -5.35 -7.40
N CYS A 679 13.26 -5.17 -8.33
CA CYS A 679 14.22 -4.08 -8.33
C CYS A 679 14.14 -3.40 -9.69
N GLN A 680 13.83 -2.11 -9.69
CA GLN A 680 13.83 -1.32 -10.91
C GLN A 680 15.10 -0.47 -10.93
N VAL A 681 15.97 -0.79 -11.88
CA VAL A 681 17.17 -0.01 -12.18
C VAL A 681 16.81 0.90 -13.35
N LYS A 682 17.17 2.18 -13.25
CA LYS A 682 17.00 3.13 -14.35
C LYS A 682 17.91 2.73 -15.51
N SER A 683 17.63 3.27 -16.70
CA SER A 683 18.45 3.05 -17.90
C SER A 683 19.91 3.51 -17.75
N ASP A 684 20.24 4.28 -16.71
CA ASP A 684 21.60 4.72 -16.34
C ASP A 684 22.31 3.78 -15.34
N GLY A 685 21.71 2.63 -15.00
CA GLY A 685 22.26 1.67 -14.03
C GLY A 685 22.09 2.07 -12.56
N SER A 686 21.50 3.23 -12.26
CA SER A 686 21.20 3.64 -10.88
C SER A 686 19.90 3.02 -10.36
N LEU A 687 19.91 2.60 -9.09
CA LEU A 687 18.76 1.95 -8.46
C LEU A 687 17.62 2.98 -8.28
N ASN A 688 16.48 2.76 -8.94
CA ASN A 688 15.30 3.63 -8.79
C ASN A 688 14.54 3.30 -7.51
N TRP A 689 14.23 2.01 -7.33
CA TRP A 689 13.58 1.47 -6.14
C TRP A 689 13.77 -0.05 -6.12
N SER A 690 13.82 -0.61 -4.91
CA SER A 690 13.80 -2.05 -4.67
C SER A 690 12.80 -2.38 -3.58
N GLY A 691 11.96 -3.37 -3.81
CA GLY A 691 11.16 -3.92 -2.72
C GLY A 691 10.40 -5.16 -3.11
N ILE A 692 9.37 -5.43 -2.34
CA ILE A 692 8.74 -6.73 -2.28
C ILE A 692 7.30 -6.59 -2.78
N ASN A 693 7.01 -7.19 -3.94
CA ASN A 693 5.71 -7.15 -4.59
C ASN A 693 4.97 -8.49 -4.44
N CYS A 694 3.67 -8.45 -4.15
CA CYS A 694 2.81 -9.63 -4.17
C CYS A 694 1.80 -9.45 -5.31
N PRO A 695 1.96 -10.14 -6.45
CA PRO A 695 1.16 -9.87 -7.67
C PRO A 695 -0.35 -10.01 -7.47
N SER A 696 -0.77 -10.84 -6.51
CA SER A 696 -2.18 -11.07 -6.17
C SER A 696 -2.63 -10.34 -4.89
N ALA A 697 -1.83 -9.40 -4.37
CA ALA A 697 -2.19 -8.57 -3.22
C ALA A 697 -3.55 -7.87 -3.41
N SER A 698 -3.87 -7.40 -4.61
CA SER A 698 -5.14 -6.74 -4.92
C SER A 698 -6.35 -7.68 -4.91
N GLN A 699 -6.15 -8.99 -5.09
CA GLN A 699 -7.21 -10.00 -4.94
C GLN A 699 -7.48 -10.33 -3.47
N PHE A 700 -6.45 -10.29 -2.61
CA PHE A 700 -6.57 -10.65 -1.18
C PHE A 700 -6.80 -9.45 -0.24
N LEU A 701 -6.33 -8.25 -0.60
CA LEU A 701 -6.33 -7.05 0.26
C LEU A 701 -7.34 -5.97 -0.18
N ARG A 702 -8.29 -6.31 -1.06
CA ARG A 702 -9.39 -5.38 -1.39
C ARG A 702 -10.20 -5.07 -0.12
N ARG A 703 -10.20 -3.80 0.31
CA ARG A 703 -11.19 -3.31 1.26
C ARG A 703 -12.57 -3.48 0.63
N GLN A 704 -13.39 -4.36 1.21
CA GLN A 704 -14.81 -4.39 0.89
C GLN A 704 -15.46 -3.23 1.62
N ASP A 705 -15.62 -2.11 0.92
CA ASP A 705 -16.49 -1.05 1.39
C ASP A 705 -17.91 -1.60 1.51
N SER A 706 -18.58 -1.30 2.63
CA SER A 706 -19.88 -1.86 3.03
C SER A 706 -21.06 -1.54 2.08
N SER A 707 -20.81 -0.90 0.94
CA SER A 707 -21.79 -0.41 -0.02
C SER A 707 -21.84 -1.18 -1.35
N HIS A 708 -20.90 -2.08 -1.66
CA HIS A 708 -20.94 -2.83 -2.93
C HIS A 708 -21.56 -4.22 -2.78
N SER A 709 -22.76 -4.35 -3.38
CA SER A 709 -23.51 -5.55 -3.76
C SER A 709 -23.12 -6.87 -3.08
N LEU A 710 -24.01 -7.32 -2.20
CA LEU A 710 -24.23 -8.73 -1.85
C LEU A 710 -23.90 -9.63 -3.05
N VAL A 711 -22.84 -10.44 -2.95
CA VAL A 711 -22.62 -11.56 -3.87
C VAL A 711 -23.91 -12.37 -3.85
N LYS A 712 -24.67 -12.36 -4.95
CA LYS A 712 -25.85 -13.22 -5.09
C LYS A 712 -25.36 -14.64 -4.83
N GLY A 713 -25.93 -15.31 -3.82
CA GLY A 713 -25.64 -16.71 -3.57
C GLY A 713 -25.81 -17.49 -4.87
N GLN A 714 -24.81 -18.28 -5.25
CA GLN A 714 -24.89 -19.12 -6.44
C GLN A 714 -26.10 -20.04 -6.28
N GLU A 715 -27.09 -19.87 -7.16
CA GLU A 715 -28.16 -20.86 -7.32
C GLU A 715 -27.53 -22.20 -7.69
N VAL A 716 -28.05 -23.29 -7.13
CA VAL A 716 -27.63 -24.65 -7.50
C VAL A 716 -28.03 -24.85 -8.96
N VAL A 717 -27.06 -24.99 -9.86
CA VAL A 717 -27.32 -25.32 -11.27
C VAL A 717 -26.87 -26.76 -11.51
N LYS A 718 -27.77 -27.56 -12.09
CA LYS A 718 -27.47 -28.90 -12.57
C LYS A 718 -26.82 -28.78 -13.95
N GLU A 719 -25.62 -29.31 -14.09
CA GLU A 719 -24.91 -29.35 -15.37
C GLU A 719 -25.47 -30.46 -16.26
N GLU A 720 -25.60 -30.19 -17.55
CA GLU A 720 -25.88 -31.21 -18.56
C GLU A 720 -24.55 -31.72 -19.14
N GLY A 721 -24.27 -33.01 -18.98
CA GLY A 721 -23.09 -33.66 -19.54
C GLY A 721 -23.44 -34.62 -20.67
N ASP A 722 -22.49 -34.82 -21.59
CA ASP A 722 -22.60 -35.75 -22.71
C ASP A 722 -22.64 -37.23 -22.26
N LEU A 723 -22.02 -37.54 -21.11
CA LEU A 723 -21.98 -38.87 -20.53
C LEU A 723 -22.27 -38.81 -19.03
N ASN A 724 -23.30 -39.54 -18.59
CA ASN A 724 -23.69 -39.63 -17.19
C ASN A 724 -23.48 -41.05 -16.68
N LEU A 725 -22.56 -41.25 -15.72
CA LEU A 725 -22.34 -42.54 -15.09
C LEU A 725 -23.23 -42.68 -13.87
N GLU A 726 -23.94 -43.80 -13.75
CA GLU A 726 -24.98 -43.98 -12.72
C GLU A 726 -24.72 -45.20 -11.85
N ILE A 727 -24.87 -45.03 -10.54
CA ILE A 727 -24.90 -46.12 -9.57
C ILE A 727 -26.18 -46.00 -8.74
N ARG A 728 -26.86 -47.11 -8.47
CA ARG A 728 -28.12 -47.13 -7.72
C ARG A 728 -27.94 -47.73 -6.32
N ASN A 729 -28.76 -47.28 -5.37
CA ASN A 729 -28.85 -47.79 -4.00
C ASN A 729 -27.50 -47.78 -3.25
N ILE A 730 -26.85 -46.61 -3.19
CA ILE A 730 -25.60 -46.45 -2.43
C ILE A 730 -25.91 -46.04 -0.99
N ARG A 731 -25.29 -46.73 -0.04
CA ARG A 731 -25.26 -46.31 1.38
C ARG A 731 -23.95 -45.59 1.68
N LEU A 732 -24.02 -44.30 1.97
CA LEU A 732 -22.87 -43.51 2.44
C LEU A 732 -22.87 -43.47 3.98
N LYS A 733 -21.71 -43.78 4.57
CA LYS A 733 -21.50 -43.77 6.03
C LYS A 733 -20.98 -42.41 6.50
N PRO A 734 -21.08 -42.06 7.80
CA PRO A 734 -20.35 -40.95 8.38
C PRO A 734 -18.83 -41.03 8.12
N GLY A 735 -18.20 -39.90 7.78
CA GLY A 735 -16.76 -39.85 7.46
C GLY A 735 -16.43 -40.22 6.02
N ASP A 736 -15.31 -40.93 5.80
CA ASP A 736 -14.77 -41.15 4.46
C ASP A 736 -15.52 -42.26 3.71
N ASN A 737 -15.90 -41.96 2.47
CA ASN A 737 -16.60 -42.85 1.55
C ASN A 737 -15.86 -42.91 0.21
N LYS A 738 -15.88 -44.09 -0.41
CA LYS A 738 -15.29 -44.34 -1.73
C LYS A 738 -16.38 -44.78 -2.70
N VAL A 739 -16.55 -44.05 -3.79
CA VAL A 739 -17.53 -44.37 -4.85
C VAL A 739 -16.78 -44.58 -6.17
N CYS A 740 -16.91 -45.76 -6.77
CA CYS A 740 -16.20 -46.12 -8.01
C CYS A 740 -17.18 -46.26 -9.19
N PHE A 741 -16.92 -45.54 -10.27
CA PHE A 741 -17.60 -45.67 -11.55
C PHE A 741 -16.69 -46.38 -12.55
N THR A 742 -17.29 -47.19 -13.44
CA THR A 742 -16.56 -47.91 -14.50
C THR A 742 -17.26 -47.66 -15.82
N THR A 743 -16.52 -47.27 -16.86
CA THR A 743 -17.04 -47.07 -18.22
C THR A 743 -16.08 -47.61 -19.28
N MET A 744 -16.62 -48.04 -20.42
CA MET A 744 -15.83 -48.39 -21.60
C MET A 744 -15.70 -47.19 -22.54
N VAL A 745 -14.53 -47.04 -23.18
CA VAL A 745 -14.23 -45.91 -24.08
C VAL A 745 -14.79 -46.19 -25.48
N GLU A 746 -15.95 -45.60 -25.76
CA GLU A 746 -16.69 -45.79 -27.03
C GLU A 746 -16.40 -44.72 -28.08
N SER A 747 -15.95 -43.53 -27.69
CA SER A 747 -15.72 -42.41 -28.62
C SER A 747 -14.44 -41.62 -28.31
N ARG A 748 -13.92 -40.97 -29.35
CA ARG A 748 -12.70 -40.15 -29.31
C ARG A 748 -13.03 -38.78 -28.70
N GLY A 749 -12.12 -38.22 -27.91
CA GLY A 749 -12.28 -36.88 -27.31
C GLY A 749 -11.63 -36.76 -25.93
N LEU A 750 -11.72 -35.56 -25.35
CA LEU A 750 -11.32 -35.29 -23.97
C LEU A 750 -12.57 -35.35 -23.07
N PHE A 751 -12.58 -36.27 -22.11
CA PHE A 751 -13.69 -36.41 -21.15
C PHE A 751 -13.29 -35.76 -19.82
N THR A 752 -14.08 -34.79 -19.35
CA THR A 752 -13.84 -34.07 -18.08
C THR A 752 -14.96 -34.32 -17.08
N VAL A 753 -14.60 -34.68 -15.85
CA VAL A 753 -15.54 -34.84 -14.74
C VAL A 753 -15.98 -33.46 -14.24
N ARG A 754 -17.28 -33.17 -14.28
CA ARG A 754 -17.82 -31.82 -13.98
C ARG A 754 -18.52 -31.73 -12.63
N GLN A 755 -19.47 -32.63 -12.38
CA GLN A 755 -20.39 -32.52 -11.25
C GLN A 755 -20.84 -33.90 -10.76
N LEU A 756 -21.09 -34.02 -9.47
CA LEU A 756 -21.71 -35.18 -8.84
C LEU A 756 -23.14 -34.81 -8.39
N VAL A 757 -24.11 -35.67 -8.68
CA VAL A 757 -25.50 -35.50 -8.24
C VAL A 757 -25.95 -36.71 -7.45
N LEU A 758 -26.39 -36.50 -6.20
CA LEU A 758 -26.92 -37.53 -5.31
C LEU A 758 -28.44 -37.39 -5.22
N ARG A 759 -29.20 -38.45 -5.54
CA ARG A 759 -30.66 -38.45 -5.45
C ARG A 759 -31.12 -39.23 -4.22
N LEU A 760 -31.93 -38.58 -3.40
CA LEU A 760 -32.58 -39.13 -2.21
C LEU A 760 -34.09 -38.92 -2.34
N SER A 761 -34.83 -39.97 -2.68
CA SER A 761 -36.26 -39.94 -3.00
C SER A 761 -36.60 -38.89 -4.06
N SER A 762 -37.32 -37.84 -3.70
CA SER A 762 -37.66 -36.71 -4.60
C SER A 762 -36.68 -35.54 -4.57
N ALA A 763 -35.61 -35.60 -3.77
CA ALA A 763 -34.59 -34.55 -3.68
C ALA A 763 -33.29 -34.93 -4.43
N GLU A 764 -32.66 -33.95 -5.07
CA GLU A 764 -31.35 -34.07 -5.71
C GLU A 764 -30.35 -33.10 -5.04
N PHE A 765 -29.20 -33.61 -4.64
CA PHE A 765 -28.09 -32.84 -4.09
C PHE A 765 -27.01 -32.75 -5.17
N ALA A 766 -26.78 -31.55 -5.71
CA ALA A 766 -25.74 -31.33 -6.71
C ALA A 766 -24.50 -30.75 -6.04
N SER A 767 -23.33 -31.30 -6.37
CA SER A 767 -22.05 -30.77 -5.92
C SER A 767 -21.75 -29.46 -6.63
N SER A 768 -20.88 -28.65 -6.02
CA SER A 768 -20.14 -27.64 -6.75
C SER A 768 -19.32 -28.25 -7.91
N ARG A 769 -18.89 -27.43 -8.88
CA ARG A 769 -18.03 -27.90 -9.97
C ARG A 769 -16.73 -28.45 -9.38
N ILE A 770 -16.40 -29.68 -9.74
CA ILE A 770 -15.21 -30.37 -9.25
C ILE A 770 -13.96 -29.62 -9.76
N TRP A 771 -13.13 -29.15 -8.82
CA TRP A 771 -11.89 -28.43 -9.13
C TRP A 771 -10.73 -28.94 -8.25
N PRO A 772 -9.54 -29.22 -8.84
CA PRO A 772 -9.19 -29.12 -10.26
C PRO A 772 -9.94 -30.13 -11.14
N PRO A 773 -10.12 -29.86 -12.45
CA PRO A 773 -10.88 -30.72 -13.33
C PRO A 773 -10.10 -32.01 -13.59
N ALA A 774 -10.70 -33.15 -13.28
CA ALA A 774 -10.13 -34.45 -13.61
C ALA A 774 -10.59 -34.87 -15.02
N SER A 775 -9.66 -35.17 -15.92
CA SER A 775 -9.97 -35.52 -17.31
C SER A 775 -9.08 -36.65 -17.86
N TYR A 776 -9.57 -37.33 -18.89
CA TYR A 776 -8.83 -38.36 -19.64
C TYR A 776 -9.01 -38.18 -21.16
N GLU A 777 -7.93 -38.41 -21.92
CA GLU A 777 -7.88 -38.24 -23.38
C GLU A 777 -7.63 -39.57 -24.11
N VAL A 778 -8.27 -39.76 -25.27
CA VAL A 778 -8.18 -40.97 -26.12
C VAL A 778 -7.32 -40.69 -27.39
N ALA A 779 -6.18 -41.39 -27.59
CA ALA A 779 -5.06 -40.99 -28.50
C ALA A 779 -5.02 -41.56 -29.96
N SER A 780 -4.24 -40.92 -30.88
CA SER A 780 -3.88 -41.27 -32.30
C SER A 780 -2.40 -40.90 -32.62
N GLN A 781 -1.65 -41.60 -33.52
CA GLN A 781 -0.21 -41.34 -33.82
C GLN A 781 0.12 -41.16 -35.33
N ASN A 782 0.71 -40.02 -35.74
CA ASN A 782 1.14 -39.71 -37.13
C ASN A 782 2.60 -40.16 -37.44
N PRO A 783 3.02 -40.33 -38.72
CA PRO A 783 4.39 -40.68 -39.09
C PRO A 783 5.37 -39.49 -38.92
N THR A 784 6.63 -39.74 -38.56
CA THR A 784 7.63 -38.71 -38.26
C THR A 784 9.01 -39.02 -38.84
N ILE A 785 9.71 -38.02 -39.36
CA ILE A 785 11.10 -38.10 -39.84
C ILE A 785 12.00 -37.24 -38.95
N THR A 786 13.14 -37.76 -38.49
CA THR A 786 14.10 -37.04 -37.63
C THR A 786 15.53 -37.19 -38.15
N LEU A 787 16.30 -36.10 -38.13
CA LEU A 787 17.73 -36.08 -38.46
C LEU A 787 18.55 -35.94 -37.18
N THR A 788 19.52 -36.84 -36.98
CA THR A 788 20.36 -36.87 -35.76
C THR A 788 21.83 -37.03 -36.13
N PRO A 789 22.74 -36.18 -35.64
CA PRO A 789 24.17 -36.34 -35.87
C PRO A 789 24.69 -37.57 -35.11
N LEU A 790 25.58 -38.36 -35.73
CA LEU A 790 26.18 -39.52 -35.07
C LEU A 790 27.33 -39.15 -34.13
N GLN A 791 27.89 -37.94 -34.30
CA GLN A 791 29.03 -37.40 -33.57
C GLN A 791 28.98 -35.87 -33.55
N ASP A 792 29.79 -35.24 -32.69
CA ASP A 792 29.97 -33.79 -32.68
C ASP A 792 30.51 -33.30 -34.04
N LEU A 793 29.88 -32.28 -34.60
CA LEU A 793 30.19 -31.79 -35.94
C LEU A 793 31.32 -30.75 -35.90
N LEU A 794 32.31 -30.91 -36.77
CA LEU A 794 33.49 -30.07 -36.93
C LEU A 794 33.56 -29.56 -38.38
N ALA A 795 33.74 -28.26 -38.54
CA ALA A 795 33.94 -27.65 -39.86
C ALA A 795 35.28 -28.10 -40.47
N GLY A 796 35.31 -28.22 -41.80
CA GLY A 796 36.50 -28.60 -42.58
C GLY A 796 36.71 -30.11 -42.78
N ILE A 797 35.91 -30.98 -42.14
CA ILE A 797 35.99 -32.45 -42.29
C ILE A 797 34.63 -33.10 -42.60
N PRO A 798 34.58 -34.19 -43.40
CA PRO A 798 33.35 -34.93 -43.68
C PRO A 798 32.90 -35.81 -42.50
N GLN A 799 31.62 -35.76 -42.11
CA GLN A 799 31.06 -36.48 -40.96
C GLN A 799 29.66 -37.07 -41.23
N GLN A 800 29.22 -38.09 -40.49
CA GLN A 800 27.95 -38.80 -40.76
C GLN A 800 26.76 -38.29 -39.94
N ILE A 801 25.59 -38.20 -40.59
CA ILE A 801 24.27 -37.87 -40.01
C ILE A 801 23.31 -39.05 -40.25
N GLN A 802 22.55 -39.43 -39.23
CA GLN A 802 21.52 -40.48 -39.31
C GLN A 802 20.14 -39.87 -39.59
N VAL A 803 19.43 -40.44 -40.55
CA VAL A 803 18.03 -40.14 -40.87
C VAL A 803 17.18 -41.29 -40.35
N THR A 804 16.19 -40.98 -39.50
CA THR A 804 15.26 -41.97 -38.94
C THR A 804 13.82 -41.66 -39.36
N VAL A 805 13.13 -42.63 -39.95
CA VAL A 805 11.72 -42.54 -40.36
C VAL A 805 10.88 -43.49 -39.53
N CYS A 806 9.89 -42.97 -38.80
CA CYS A 806 8.92 -43.76 -38.02
C CYS A 806 7.55 -43.69 -38.70
N THR A 807 6.95 -44.86 -38.95
CA THR A 807 5.75 -44.99 -39.79
C THR A 807 4.41 -44.81 -39.05
N GLY A 808 4.38 -44.95 -37.72
CA GLY A 808 3.13 -44.82 -36.95
C GLY A 808 2.12 -45.90 -37.35
N ASP A 809 0.84 -45.55 -37.48
CA ASP A 809 -0.21 -46.45 -37.98
C ASP A 809 -0.32 -46.50 -39.53
N HIS A 810 0.64 -45.91 -40.26
CA HIS A 810 0.65 -45.81 -41.73
C HIS A 810 1.67 -46.74 -42.41
N VAL A 811 1.41 -47.20 -43.64
CA VAL A 811 2.36 -47.98 -44.47
C VAL A 811 3.10 -47.05 -45.44
N LEU A 812 4.44 -47.15 -45.52
CA LEU A 812 5.27 -46.39 -46.46
C LEU A 812 5.29 -47.03 -47.85
N PRO A 813 4.85 -46.34 -48.92
CA PRO A 813 4.92 -46.84 -50.29
C PRO A 813 6.36 -46.87 -50.85
N GLN A 814 6.60 -47.73 -51.84
CA GLN A 814 7.83 -47.76 -52.64
C GLN A 814 8.11 -46.40 -53.32
N ASP A 815 9.38 -46.01 -53.38
CA ASP A 815 9.87 -44.79 -54.03
C ASP A 815 9.39 -43.47 -53.37
N THR A 816 9.08 -43.51 -52.08
CA THR A 816 8.80 -42.29 -51.31
C THR A 816 10.06 -41.43 -51.24
N ALA A 817 10.03 -40.26 -51.89
CA ALA A 817 11.19 -39.37 -51.98
C ALA A 817 11.32 -38.44 -50.77
N ILE A 818 12.54 -38.32 -50.22
CA ILE A 818 12.96 -37.28 -49.28
C ILE A 818 14.01 -36.41 -50.00
N VAL A 819 13.71 -35.12 -50.16
CA VAL A 819 14.59 -34.16 -50.83
C VAL A 819 15.19 -33.22 -49.80
N PHE A 820 16.51 -33.17 -49.67
CA PHE A 820 17.24 -32.32 -48.71
C PHE A 820 17.69 -31.00 -49.33
N SER A 821 17.48 -29.90 -48.64
CA SER A 821 17.97 -28.56 -49.00
C SER A 821 18.87 -28.03 -47.88
N THR A 822 20.09 -27.61 -48.24
CA THR A 822 21.14 -27.15 -47.30
C THR A 822 21.50 -25.70 -47.53
N THR A 823 22.14 -25.08 -46.53
CA THR A 823 22.79 -23.76 -46.68
C THR A 823 24.01 -23.83 -47.62
N PRO A 824 24.39 -22.72 -48.30
CA PRO A 824 25.41 -22.73 -49.37
C PRO A 824 26.79 -23.29 -49.02
N GLN A 825 27.17 -23.27 -47.73
CA GLN A 825 28.47 -23.74 -47.22
C GLN A 825 28.42 -25.15 -46.61
N LEU A 826 27.25 -25.82 -46.63
CA LEU A 826 27.06 -27.19 -46.17
C LEU A 826 26.77 -28.11 -47.36
N THR A 827 27.61 -29.12 -47.54
CA THR A 827 27.44 -30.13 -48.60
C THR A 827 27.01 -31.47 -47.98
N LEU A 828 25.92 -32.05 -48.50
CA LEU A 828 25.49 -33.42 -48.16
C LEU A 828 25.83 -34.38 -49.30
N LYS A 829 26.36 -35.56 -48.97
CA LYS A 829 26.69 -36.62 -49.93
C LYS A 829 26.14 -37.96 -49.46
N ALA A 830 25.67 -38.77 -50.40
CA ALA A 830 25.27 -40.15 -50.10
C ALA A 830 26.49 -41.00 -49.67
N PRO A 831 26.32 -41.94 -48.71
CA PRO A 831 27.34 -42.93 -48.42
C PRO A 831 27.54 -43.88 -49.61
N GLN A 832 28.74 -44.44 -49.74
CA GLN A 832 29.03 -45.43 -50.79
C GLN A 832 28.21 -46.73 -50.60
N ASP A 833 27.91 -47.07 -49.34
CA ASP A 833 27.06 -48.20 -48.96
C ASP A 833 25.60 -47.72 -48.81
N ARG A 834 24.72 -48.06 -49.76
CA ARG A 834 23.33 -47.58 -49.84
C ARG A 834 22.34 -48.48 -49.09
N HIS A 835 22.66 -48.78 -47.84
CA HIS A 835 21.92 -49.72 -46.98
C HIS A 835 21.24 -49.02 -45.80
N GLY A 836 19.98 -49.38 -45.53
CA GLY A 836 19.18 -48.88 -44.41
C GLY A 836 18.66 -50.02 -43.54
N GLN A 837 18.50 -49.76 -42.24
CA GLN A 837 18.04 -50.75 -41.27
C GLN A 837 16.56 -50.54 -40.92
N VAL A 838 15.74 -51.59 -41.05
CA VAL A 838 14.33 -51.60 -40.65
C VAL A 838 14.12 -52.42 -39.38
N THR A 839 13.39 -51.85 -38.42
CA THR A 839 13.07 -52.45 -37.11
C THR A 839 11.61 -52.21 -36.74
N LYS A 840 10.97 -53.10 -35.97
CA LYS A 840 9.62 -52.87 -35.42
C LYS A 840 9.67 -51.90 -34.25
N GLN A 841 8.67 -51.03 -34.13
CA GLN A 841 8.66 -49.89 -33.20
C GLN A 841 8.47 -50.29 -31.71
N ASP A 842 7.98 -51.50 -31.43
CA ASP A 842 7.65 -52.00 -30.07
C ASP A 842 8.42 -53.26 -29.60
N THR A 843 9.40 -53.76 -30.36
CA THR A 843 10.26 -54.88 -29.91
C THR A 843 11.56 -54.36 -29.31
N ALA A 844 11.91 -54.81 -28.10
CA ALA A 844 13.26 -54.65 -27.55
C ALA A 844 14.29 -55.18 -28.56
N ASP A 845 15.46 -54.54 -28.65
CA ASP A 845 16.48 -54.57 -29.73
C ASP A 845 17.12 -55.94 -30.11
N ASP A 846 16.39 -57.07 -30.03
CA ASP A 846 16.88 -58.44 -30.22
C ASP A 846 16.44 -59.13 -31.54
N GLU A 847 15.66 -58.46 -32.41
CA GLU A 847 15.46 -58.93 -33.79
C GLU A 847 16.55 -58.38 -34.71
N SER A 848 17.18 -59.24 -35.53
CA SER A 848 18.18 -58.82 -36.51
C SER A 848 17.57 -57.78 -37.46
N PRO A 849 18.15 -56.56 -37.57
CA PRO A 849 17.59 -55.51 -38.42
C PRO A 849 17.50 -56.00 -39.86
N GLY A 850 16.35 -55.79 -40.50
CA GLY A 850 16.20 -56.06 -41.92
C GLY A 850 17.01 -55.03 -42.71
N ASP A 851 17.92 -55.51 -43.56
CA ASP A 851 18.75 -54.67 -44.40
C ASP A 851 18.00 -54.36 -45.70
N VAL A 852 17.87 -53.07 -46.03
CA VAL A 852 17.09 -52.62 -47.18
C VAL A 852 17.88 -51.58 -47.97
N GLU A 853 18.02 -51.82 -49.27
CA GLU A 853 18.67 -50.88 -50.19
C GLU A 853 17.74 -49.72 -50.57
N TYR A 854 18.28 -48.51 -50.61
CA TYR A 854 17.60 -47.30 -51.06
C TYR A 854 18.33 -46.65 -52.25
N GLN A 855 17.61 -45.87 -53.05
CA GLN A 855 18.19 -45.19 -54.21
C GLN A 855 18.49 -43.73 -53.90
N THR A 856 19.56 -43.18 -54.51
CA THR A 856 19.98 -41.78 -54.34
C THR A 856 20.17 -41.09 -55.68
N GLU A 857 19.65 -39.86 -55.80
CA GLU A 857 19.86 -38.97 -56.95
C GLU A 857 20.52 -37.67 -56.45
N ASP A 858 21.68 -37.32 -57.02
CA ASP A 858 22.42 -36.09 -56.74
C ASP A 858 22.34 -35.17 -57.97
N GLU A 859 21.40 -34.23 -57.97
CA GLU A 859 21.29 -33.18 -59.00
C GLU A 859 21.57 -31.80 -58.37
N GLY A 860 22.64 -31.12 -58.81
CA GLY A 860 22.86 -29.71 -58.51
C GLY A 860 23.05 -29.33 -57.03
N GLY A 861 23.58 -30.23 -56.19
CA GLY A 861 23.83 -29.95 -54.76
C GLY A 861 22.65 -30.28 -53.82
N VAL A 862 21.56 -30.82 -54.37
CA VAL A 862 20.39 -31.30 -53.63
C VAL A 862 20.44 -32.83 -53.56
N LEU A 863 20.47 -33.39 -52.35
CA LEU A 863 20.46 -34.84 -52.12
C LEU A 863 19.01 -35.35 -52.09
N MET A 864 18.66 -36.30 -52.96
CA MET A 864 17.36 -36.98 -52.95
C MET A 864 17.51 -38.45 -52.56
N LEU A 865 16.75 -38.90 -51.55
CA LEU A 865 16.68 -40.29 -51.11
C LEU A 865 15.31 -40.89 -51.48
N LYS A 866 15.28 -41.98 -52.25
CA LYS A 866 14.07 -42.75 -52.55
C LYS A 866 13.99 -43.96 -51.65
N LEU A 867 13.01 -43.96 -50.75
CA LEU A 867 12.86 -44.97 -49.70
C LEU A 867 12.16 -46.24 -50.21
N PRO A 868 12.51 -47.41 -49.64
CA PRO A 868 11.83 -48.68 -49.91
C PRO A 868 10.47 -48.78 -49.19
N THR A 869 9.67 -49.80 -49.52
CA THR A 869 8.38 -50.06 -48.85
C THR A 869 8.61 -50.52 -47.41
N VAL A 870 7.89 -49.91 -46.45
CA VAL A 870 7.99 -50.25 -45.00
C VAL A 870 6.59 -50.34 -44.39
N GLU A 871 6.31 -51.41 -43.62
CA GLU A 871 5.01 -51.63 -42.98
C GLU A 871 4.74 -50.67 -41.80
N ALA A 872 3.46 -50.56 -41.38
CA ALA A 872 3.08 -49.76 -40.21
C ALA A 872 3.77 -50.25 -38.93
N TYR A 873 3.99 -49.33 -37.98
CA TYR A 873 4.72 -49.54 -36.72
C TYR A 873 6.16 -50.03 -36.91
N HIS A 874 6.84 -49.61 -37.97
CA HIS A 874 8.26 -49.84 -38.20
C HIS A 874 9.08 -48.54 -38.25
N ARG A 875 10.38 -48.67 -37.98
CA ARG A 875 11.41 -47.62 -37.98
C ARG A 875 12.49 -47.96 -39.00
N LEU A 876 12.75 -47.04 -39.94
CA LEU A 876 13.83 -47.10 -40.92
C LEU A 876 14.96 -46.14 -40.53
N LYS A 877 16.21 -46.62 -40.46
CA LYS A 877 17.42 -45.82 -40.18
C LYS A 877 18.39 -45.87 -41.36
N LEU A 878 18.90 -44.72 -41.80
CA LEU A 878 19.86 -44.59 -42.91
C LEU A 878 20.87 -43.44 -42.64
N THR A 879 22.00 -43.39 -43.37
CA THR A 879 23.09 -42.43 -43.12
C THR A 879 23.42 -41.54 -44.32
N VAL A 880 23.90 -40.32 -44.07
CA VAL A 880 24.38 -39.33 -45.07
C VAL A 880 25.65 -38.62 -44.56
N TRP A 881 26.56 -38.23 -45.45
CA TRP A 881 27.79 -37.50 -45.11
C TRP A 881 27.59 -35.99 -45.26
N ALA A 882 28.08 -35.20 -44.32
CA ALA A 882 27.97 -33.75 -44.25
C ALA A 882 29.36 -33.10 -44.09
N THR A 883 29.65 -32.06 -44.87
CA THR A 883 30.90 -31.28 -44.77
C THR A 883 30.59 -29.77 -44.82
N ALA A 884 31.04 -29.03 -43.82
CA ALA A 884 30.96 -27.56 -43.74
C ALA A 884 32.34 -26.91 -43.99
N GLU A 885 32.37 -25.72 -44.62
CA GLU A 885 33.62 -24.96 -44.84
C GLU A 885 34.03 -24.13 -43.61
N ILE A 886 35.34 -23.91 -43.41
CA ILE A 886 35.86 -22.96 -42.40
C ILE A 886 35.97 -21.58 -43.08
N PRO A 887 35.26 -20.55 -42.60
CA PRO A 887 35.34 -19.21 -43.18
C PRO A 887 36.69 -18.53 -42.93
N ASP A 888 37.05 -17.56 -43.78
CA ASP A 888 38.24 -16.70 -43.64
C ASP A 888 37.98 -15.61 -42.58
N LEU A 889 37.79 -16.05 -41.33
CA LEU A 889 37.49 -15.20 -40.16
C LEU A 889 38.48 -15.55 -39.04
N GLY A 890 39.11 -14.53 -38.44
CA GLY A 890 39.92 -14.71 -37.22
C GLY A 890 39.34 -13.96 -36.03
N LEU A 891 40.00 -14.04 -34.88
CA LEU A 891 39.48 -13.54 -33.60
C LEU A 891 39.55 -12.00 -33.42
N SER A 892 39.91 -11.23 -34.45
CA SER A 892 40.19 -9.78 -34.31
C SER A 892 39.15 -8.85 -34.98
N GLY A 893 37.87 -9.15 -34.84
CA GLY A 893 36.74 -8.27 -35.22
C GLY A 893 35.45 -8.61 -34.48
N GLU A 894 34.41 -7.76 -34.55
CA GLU A 894 33.12 -7.93 -33.84
C GLU A 894 32.38 -9.26 -34.14
N GLU A 895 32.72 -9.95 -35.23
CA GLU A 895 32.20 -11.30 -35.56
C GLU A 895 33.14 -12.45 -35.15
N GLY A 896 34.34 -12.14 -34.63
CA GLY A 896 35.45 -13.07 -34.37
C GLY A 896 35.32 -13.95 -33.13
N ASP A 897 34.31 -13.75 -32.29
CA ASP A 897 34.08 -14.53 -31.06
C ASP A 897 33.28 -15.83 -31.30
N ARG A 898 32.79 -16.06 -32.54
CA ARG A 898 32.03 -17.26 -32.89
C ARG A 898 32.96 -18.45 -33.07
N THR A 899 32.80 -19.47 -32.23
CA THR A 899 33.59 -20.72 -32.29
C THR A 899 32.89 -21.84 -33.08
N ASP A 900 31.72 -21.54 -33.63
CA ASP A 900 30.83 -22.45 -34.33
C ASP A 900 30.01 -21.76 -35.43
N VAL A 901 29.52 -22.57 -36.38
CA VAL A 901 28.64 -22.16 -37.49
C VAL A 901 27.39 -23.02 -37.52
N GLU A 902 26.24 -22.35 -37.62
CA GLU A 902 24.93 -23.00 -37.75
C GLU A 902 24.57 -23.21 -39.21
N HIS A 903 24.31 -24.45 -39.60
CA HIS A 903 23.81 -24.81 -40.92
C HIS A 903 22.44 -25.46 -40.81
N LYS A 904 21.48 -24.90 -41.56
CA LYS A 904 20.11 -25.40 -41.62
C LYS A 904 19.97 -26.43 -42.74
N VAL A 905 19.31 -27.53 -42.42
CA VAL A 905 18.92 -28.59 -43.34
C VAL A 905 17.41 -28.74 -43.29
N SER A 906 16.75 -28.40 -44.39
CA SER A 906 15.33 -28.66 -44.57
C SER A 906 15.13 -29.88 -45.46
N PHE A 907 14.02 -30.58 -45.28
CA PHE A 907 13.66 -31.68 -46.18
C PHE A 907 12.19 -31.63 -46.59
N LYS A 908 11.90 -32.05 -47.82
CA LYS A 908 10.55 -32.21 -48.35
C LYS A 908 10.25 -33.70 -48.50
N SER A 909 9.10 -34.15 -47.97
CA SER A 909 8.63 -35.52 -48.09
C SER A 909 7.10 -35.59 -48.21
N PRO A 910 6.52 -36.51 -48.99
CA PRO A 910 5.07 -36.73 -49.02
C PRO A 910 4.43 -37.08 -47.66
N LEU A 911 5.25 -37.48 -46.69
CA LEU A 911 4.85 -37.96 -45.36
C LEU A 911 4.62 -36.83 -44.35
N VAL A 912 5.19 -35.64 -44.61
CA VAL A 912 5.14 -34.48 -43.71
C VAL A 912 4.73 -33.28 -44.58
N LYS A 913 3.61 -32.63 -44.25
CA LYS A 913 3.08 -31.52 -45.05
C LYS A 913 3.91 -30.24 -44.94
N ASP A 914 4.56 -30.05 -43.80
CA ASP A 914 5.46 -28.93 -43.54
C ASP A 914 6.88 -29.27 -44.01
N GLU A 915 7.71 -28.27 -44.27
CA GLU A 915 9.14 -28.44 -44.57
C GLU A 915 9.93 -28.29 -43.26
N PRO A 916 10.07 -29.35 -42.44
CA PRO A 916 10.80 -29.27 -41.19
C PRO A 916 12.25 -28.88 -41.44
N GLU A 917 12.71 -27.88 -40.69
CA GLU A 917 14.08 -27.39 -40.71
C GLU A 917 14.81 -27.90 -39.46
N THR A 918 15.96 -28.54 -39.65
CA THR A 918 16.85 -28.96 -38.57
C THR A 918 18.15 -28.17 -38.66
N THR A 919 18.54 -27.53 -37.56
CA THR A 919 19.80 -26.78 -37.47
C THR A 919 20.91 -27.69 -36.92
N PHE A 920 22.02 -27.78 -37.65
CA PHE A 920 23.25 -28.43 -37.22
C PHE A 920 24.31 -27.38 -36.86
N ILE A 921 25.03 -27.59 -35.76
CA ILE A 921 26.08 -26.70 -35.27
C ILE A 921 27.43 -27.36 -35.55
N PHE A 922 28.25 -26.75 -36.40
CA PHE A 922 29.61 -27.21 -36.70
C PHE A 922 30.62 -26.33 -35.96
N HIS A 923 31.47 -26.93 -35.12
CA HIS A 923 32.48 -26.18 -34.37
C HIS A 923 33.76 -26.03 -35.20
N TYR A 924 34.43 -24.89 -35.09
CA TYR A 924 35.72 -24.67 -35.75
C TYR A 924 36.82 -25.47 -35.03
N PRO A 925 37.74 -26.12 -35.75
CA PRO A 925 38.82 -26.89 -35.13
C PRO A 925 39.90 -26.00 -34.49
N PHE A 926 40.18 -24.84 -35.08
CA PHE A 926 41.13 -23.83 -34.62
C PHE A 926 40.84 -22.47 -35.30
N LEU A 927 41.30 -21.36 -34.71
CA LEU A 927 41.17 -19.99 -35.23
C LEU A 927 42.50 -19.23 -35.13
N ALA A 928 42.73 -18.26 -36.02
CA ALA A 928 43.92 -17.41 -36.02
C ALA A 928 43.64 -15.99 -35.47
N LYS A 929 44.64 -15.36 -34.84
CA LYS A 929 44.61 -13.94 -34.42
C LYS A 929 45.97 -13.28 -34.60
N ASN A 930 46.02 -11.95 -34.76
CA ASN A 930 47.26 -11.21 -34.97
C ASN A 930 47.51 -10.11 -33.92
N GLN A 931 48.78 -9.81 -33.63
CA GLN A 931 49.24 -8.70 -32.79
C GLN A 931 50.45 -7.99 -33.43
N LEU A 932 50.58 -6.69 -33.18
CA LEU A 932 51.71 -5.87 -33.64
C LEU A 932 52.53 -5.38 -32.45
N HIS A 933 53.80 -5.76 -32.37
CA HIS A 933 54.73 -5.29 -31.34
C HIS A 933 55.68 -4.23 -31.89
N THR A 934 55.98 -3.21 -31.08
CA THR A 934 56.86 -2.08 -31.44
C THR A 934 58.02 -1.96 -30.46
N ALA A 935 59.24 -1.89 -30.98
CA ALA A 935 60.46 -1.62 -30.21
C ALA A 935 61.25 -0.49 -30.89
N GLY A 936 61.17 0.72 -30.34
CA GLY A 936 61.63 1.92 -31.03
C GLY A 936 60.92 2.07 -32.38
N ASP A 937 61.66 1.95 -33.49
CA ASP A 937 61.10 2.04 -34.84
C ASP A 937 60.78 0.66 -35.46
N SER A 938 61.30 -0.43 -34.90
CA SER A 938 61.07 -1.80 -35.40
C SER A 938 59.66 -2.32 -35.09
N LYS A 939 59.12 -3.13 -36.01
CA LYS A 939 57.77 -3.69 -35.95
C LYS A 939 57.82 -5.20 -36.12
N PHE A 940 57.03 -5.92 -35.32
CA PHE A 940 56.94 -7.38 -35.36
C PHE A 940 55.47 -7.81 -35.44
N VAL A 941 55.13 -8.60 -36.45
CA VAL A 941 53.79 -9.17 -36.64
C VAL A 941 53.78 -10.58 -36.07
N HIS A 942 52.90 -10.78 -35.11
CA HIS A 942 52.72 -12.05 -34.40
C HIS A 942 51.35 -12.61 -34.76
N VAL A 943 51.30 -13.83 -35.31
CA VAL A 943 50.06 -14.56 -35.58
C VAL A 943 49.99 -15.79 -34.68
N GLU A 944 48.87 -15.95 -33.98
CA GLU A 944 48.59 -17.07 -33.08
C GLU A 944 47.45 -17.93 -33.62
N VAL A 945 47.68 -19.24 -33.78
CA VAL A 945 46.64 -20.22 -34.13
C VAL A 945 46.23 -20.97 -32.86
N VAL A 946 44.98 -20.80 -32.44
CA VAL A 946 44.42 -21.31 -31.20
C VAL A 946 43.54 -22.52 -31.49
N GLY A 947 43.84 -23.67 -30.86
CA GLY A 947 43.05 -24.89 -30.98
C GLY A 947 41.78 -24.85 -30.13
N LEU A 948 40.66 -25.25 -30.74
CA LEU A 948 39.34 -25.26 -30.11
C LEU A 948 38.79 -26.70 -29.97
N SER A 949 39.20 -27.60 -30.85
CA SER A 949 38.76 -29.00 -30.87
C SER A 949 39.67 -29.93 -30.08
N THR A 950 39.09 -30.97 -29.45
CA THR A 950 39.86 -32.07 -28.84
C THR A 950 40.55 -32.96 -29.88
N ALA A 951 40.11 -32.91 -31.14
CA ALA A 951 40.78 -33.59 -32.24
C ALA A 951 42.12 -32.92 -32.53
N LYS A 952 43.14 -33.73 -32.85
CA LYS A 952 44.50 -33.24 -33.13
C LYS A 952 44.64 -32.93 -34.61
N PHE A 953 45.05 -31.69 -34.91
CA PHE A 953 45.29 -31.23 -36.27
C PHE A 953 46.78 -30.93 -36.47
N ASP A 954 47.34 -31.47 -37.54
CA ASP A 954 48.72 -31.19 -37.95
C ASP A 954 48.73 -29.93 -38.83
N LEU A 955 49.44 -28.88 -38.42
CA LEU A 955 49.62 -27.61 -39.12
C LEU A 955 50.99 -27.60 -39.84
N GLN A 956 50.98 -27.30 -41.14
CA GLN A 956 52.16 -27.31 -42.01
C GLN A 956 52.21 -26.06 -42.88
N ASP A 957 53.44 -25.67 -43.26
CA ASP A 957 53.73 -24.61 -44.23
C ASP A 957 53.08 -23.24 -43.90
N PRO A 958 53.37 -22.64 -42.72
CA PRO A 958 52.88 -21.30 -42.37
C PRO A 958 53.57 -20.23 -43.22
N ASP A 959 52.78 -19.39 -43.88
CA ASP A 959 53.29 -18.27 -44.67
C ASP A 959 52.50 -16.98 -44.40
N LEU A 960 53.17 -15.84 -44.49
CA LEU A 960 52.58 -14.51 -44.34
C LEU A 960 52.95 -13.64 -45.54
N THR A 961 51.94 -13.27 -46.30
CA THR A 961 52.08 -12.44 -47.52
C THR A 961 51.42 -11.08 -47.33
N ILE A 962 51.92 -10.05 -48.02
CA ILE A 962 51.32 -8.71 -48.04
C ILE A 962 50.63 -8.50 -49.38
N SER A 963 49.32 -8.25 -49.34
CA SER A 963 48.40 -8.25 -50.49
C SER A 963 48.48 -6.93 -51.29
N ASP A 964 48.76 -5.81 -50.63
CA ASP A 964 48.58 -4.45 -51.19
C ASP A 964 49.67 -3.98 -52.17
N LEU A 965 50.76 -4.74 -52.33
CA LEU A 965 51.96 -4.30 -53.04
C LEU A 965 52.16 -4.98 -54.41
N GLN A 966 51.16 -5.70 -54.94
CA GLN A 966 51.30 -6.44 -56.21
C GLN A 966 51.52 -5.55 -57.46
N ASP A 967 51.26 -4.23 -57.37
CA ASP A 967 51.39 -3.26 -58.48
C ASP A 967 52.37 -2.08 -58.20
N SER A 968 53.19 -2.11 -57.13
CA SER A 968 54.13 -1.02 -56.76
C SER A 968 55.57 -1.50 -56.53
N ASP A 969 56.56 -0.71 -56.97
CA ASP A 969 58.02 -1.01 -56.93
C ASP A 969 58.63 -1.06 -55.49
N THR A 970 57.79 -1.15 -54.46
CA THR A 970 58.16 -1.11 -53.04
C THR A 970 57.96 -2.49 -52.43
N THR A 971 59.06 -3.22 -52.16
CA THR A 971 58.99 -4.54 -51.52
C THR A 971 59.25 -4.43 -50.02
N VAL A 972 58.27 -4.77 -49.19
CA VAL A 972 58.44 -4.90 -47.73
C VAL A 972 58.93 -6.32 -47.41
N ARG A 973 60.13 -6.46 -46.86
CA ARG A 973 60.70 -7.76 -46.47
C ARG A 973 60.13 -8.21 -45.13
N LEU A 974 59.59 -9.44 -45.11
CA LEU A 974 59.17 -10.14 -43.90
C LEU A 974 60.21 -11.21 -43.54
N THR A 975 60.87 -11.05 -42.40
CA THR A 975 61.79 -12.08 -41.90
C THR A 975 61.04 -12.98 -40.90
N PRO A 976 60.79 -14.27 -41.19
CA PRO A 976 60.21 -15.18 -40.21
C PRO A 976 61.20 -15.44 -39.07
N LEU A 977 60.71 -15.35 -37.84
CA LEU A 977 61.47 -15.60 -36.61
C LEU A 977 61.08 -16.94 -35.93
N HIS A 978 60.24 -17.75 -36.59
CA HIS A 978 59.75 -19.05 -36.11
C HIS A 978 60.50 -20.24 -36.77
N GLN A 979 60.29 -21.47 -36.27
CA GLN A 979 60.90 -22.69 -36.81
C GLN A 979 59.99 -23.40 -37.83
N ASP A 980 60.55 -23.87 -38.95
CA ASP A 980 59.84 -24.61 -40.02
C ASP A 980 59.61 -26.09 -39.68
N SER A 981 58.93 -26.38 -38.56
CA SER A 981 58.56 -27.74 -38.17
C SER A 981 57.04 -27.89 -38.09
N PRO A 982 56.46 -29.04 -38.50
CA PRO A 982 55.03 -29.27 -38.37
C PRO A 982 54.61 -29.16 -36.91
N MET A 983 53.57 -28.37 -36.64
CA MET A 983 53.06 -28.13 -35.29
C MET A 983 51.69 -28.77 -35.13
N VAL A 984 51.42 -29.34 -33.96
CA VAL A 984 50.12 -29.97 -33.66
C VAL A 984 49.30 -29.00 -32.84
N VAL A 985 48.05 -28.79 -33.21
CA VAL A 985 47.10 -27.98 -32.47
C VAL A 985 45.91 -28.82 -32.03
N TYR A 986 45.49 -28.62 -30.79
CA TYR A 986 44.26 -29.15 -30.18
C TYR A 986 43.81 -28.17 -29.08
N ARG A 987 42.68 -28.45 -28.44
CA ARG A 987 42.03 -27.56 -27.46
C ARG A 987 43.03 -26.93 -26.48
N ASP A 988 42.95 -25.61 -26.34
CA ASP A 988 43.75 -24.75 -25.45
C ASP A 988 45.25 -24.70 -25.76
N GLN A 989 45.69 -25.26 -26.90
CA GLN A 989 47.04 -25.05 -27.41
C GLN A 989 47.07 -23.89 -28.41
N THR A 990 48.03 -22.99 -28.22
CA THR A 990 48.31 -21.89 -29.13
C THR A 990 49.65 -22.09 -29.81
N VAL A 991 49.65 -22.03 -31.13
CA VAL A 991 50.87 -22.03 -31.95
C VAL A 991 51.15 -20.60 -32.42
N SER A 992 52.33 -20.08 -32.11
CA SER A 992 52.70 -18.68 -32.34
C SER A 992 53.75 -18.56 -33.44
N TYR A 993 53.46 -17.76 -34.46
CA TYR A 993 54.35 -17.44 -35.58
C TYR A 993 54.68 -15.95 -35.57
N LEU A 994 55.97 -15.59 -35.70
CA LEU A 994 56.44 -14.21 -35.62
C LEU A 994 57.21 -13.82 -36.89
N TRP A 995 56.97 -12.62 -37.40
CA TRP A 995 57.69 -12.01 -38.52
C TRP A 995 58.17 -10.60 -38.14
N GLN A 996 59.42 -10.27 -38.49
CA GLN A 996 59.97 -8.91 -38.34
C GLN A 996 59.76 -8.10 -39.62
N LEU A 997 59.32 -6.85 -39.47
CA LEU A 997 59.23 -5.85 -40.53
C LEU A 997 60.40 -4.86 -40.40
N HIS A 998 61.04 -4.55 -41.53
CA HIS A 998 62.20 -3.65 -41.55
C HIS A 998 61.77 -2.17 -41.61
N PRO A 999 62.21 -1.30 -40.66
CA PRO A 999 61.73 0.08 -40.53
C PRO A 999 61.94 0.98 -41.75
N GLU A 1000 63.04 0.77 -42.49
CA GLU A 1000 63.43 1.60 -43.64
C GLU A 1000 62.44 1.48 -44.80
N GLU A 1001 61.82 0.30 -44.96
CA GLU A 1001 60.91 -0.04 -46.07
C GLU A 1001 59.45 0.34 -45.78
N LEU A 1002 59.16 0.83 -44.56
CA LEU A 1002 57.83 1.22 -44.08
C LEU A 1002 57.53 2.71 -44.24
N GLN A 1003 58.50 3.51 -44.71
CA GLN A 1003 58.32 4.95 -44.91
C GLN A 1003 57.30 5.23 -46.04
N GLY A 1004 56.40 6.19 -45.82
CA GLY A 1004 55.37 6.57 -46.82
C GLY A 1004 54.06 5.74 -46.85
N LEU A 1005 54.01 4.53 -46.26
CA LEU A 1005 52.80 3.69 -46.29
C LEU A 1005 51.82 3.96 -45.13
N PRO A 1006 50.49 4.08 -45.37
CA PRO A 1006 49.47 4.32 -44.33
C PRO A 1006 48.84 3.04 -43.75
N GLN A 1007 48.79 1.94 -44.52
CA GLN A 1007 48.11 0.68 -44.21
C GLN A 1007 48.85 -0.51 -44.85
N LEU A 1008 48.74 -1.71 -44.26
CA LEU A 1008 49.26 -2.97 -44.80
C LEU A 1008 48.23 -4.11 -44.65
N SER A 1009 47.77 -4.70 -45.75
CA SER A 1009 46.89 -5.88 -45.75
C SER A 1009 47.71 -7.17 -45.83
N CYS A 1010 47.66 -7.96 -44.77
CA CYS A 1010 48.39 -9.21 -44.59
C CYS A 1010 47.48 -10.43 -44.77
N ARG A 1011 47.98 -11.48 -45.42
CA ARG A 1011 47.30 -12.77 -45.57
C ARG A 1011 48.19 -13.89 -45.02
N PHE A 1012 47.71 -14.52 -43.96
CA PHE A 1012 48.29 -15.72 -43.36
C PHE A 1012 47.68 -16.97 -43.98
N SER A 1013 48.51 -17.95 -44.35
CA SER A 1013 48.04 -19.23 -44.89
C SER A 1013 48.80 -20.41 -44.31
N LEU A 1014 48.10 -21.53 -44.11
CA LEU A 1014 48.69 -22.81 -43.70
C LEU A 1014 47.91 -24.00 -44.29
N GLN A 1015 48.50 -25.19 -44.23
CA GLN A 1015 47.84 -26.47 -44.54
C GLN A 1015 47.51 -27.23 -43.25
N TYR A 1016 46.30 -27.78 -43.14
CA TYR A 1016 45.90 -28.61 -42.00
C TYR A 1016 45.39 -29.99 -42.42
N SER A 1017 45.58 -30.97 -41.55
CA SER A 1017 44.98 -32.31 -41.69
C SER A 1017 44.64 -32.90 -40.33
N LEU A 1018 43.49 -33.58 -40.23
CA LEU A 1018 43.15 -34.37 -39.05
C LEU A 1018 44.15 -35.53 -38.91
N GLN A 1019 44.72 -35.72 -37.72
CA GLN A 1019 45.73 -36.75 -37.48
C GLN A 1019 45.21 -38.16 -37.86
N GLY A 1020 45.78 -38.76 -38.92
CA GLY A 1020 45.35 -40.05 -39.48
C GLY A 1020 44.63 -39.95 -40.83
N SER A 1021 44.25 -38.75 -41.28
CA SER A 1021 43.74 -38.48 -42.64
C SER A 1021 44.87 -38.11 -43.59
N GLN A 1022 44.77 -38.51 -44.86
CA GLN A 1022 45.68 -38.05 -45.93
C GLN A 1022 45.20 -36.76 -46.61
N GLN A 1023 44.02 -36.26 -46.26
CA GLN A 1023 43.44 -35.05 -46.85
C GLN A 1023 44.08 -33.80 -46.21
N LYS A 1024 44.85 -33.05 -47.01
CA LYS A 1024 45.34 -31.71 -46.65
C LYS A 1024 44.34 -30.66 -47.11
N THR A 1025 43.90 -29.82 -46.20
CA THR A 1025 42.96 -28.73 -46.48
C THR A 1025 43.65 -27.38 -46.21
N PRO A 1026 43.52 -26.38 -47.10
CA PRO A 1026 44.10 -25.06 -46.88
C PRO A 1026 43.29 -24.28 -45.83
N TYR A 1027 44.00 -23.51 -44.99
CA TYR A 1027 43.43 -22.49 -44.10
C TYR A 1027 44.01 -21.12 -44.47
N ASN A 1028 43.16 -20.11 -44.53
CA ASN A 1028 43.54 -18.73 -44.82
C ASN A 1028 42.98 -17.81 -43.74
N TYR A 1029 43.75 -16.77 -43.41
CA TYR A 1029 43.36 -15.71 -42.48
C TYR A 1029 43.90 -14.37 -42.95
N SER A 1030 43.01 -13.44 -43.29
CA SER A 1030 43.37 -12.10 -43.79
C SER A 1030 43.15 -11.01 -42.72
N PHE A 1031 44.11 -10.09 -42.54
CA PHE A 1031 44.01 -8.97 -41.59
C PHE A 1031 44.76 -7.72 -42.07
N THR A 1032 44.46 -6.55 -41.49
CA THR A 1032 45.03 -5.27 -41.90
C THR A 1032 45.71 -4.53 -40.75
N LEU A 1033 46.88 -3.94 -40.99
CA LEU A 1033 47.62 -3.12 -40.03
C LEU A 1033 47.54 -1.64 -40.42
N ASN A 1034 46.94 -0.82 -39.56
CA ASN A 1034 46.77 0.62 -39.76
C ASN A 1034 47.67 1.41 -38.83
N SER A 1035 48.09 2.62 -39.22
CA SER A 1035 48.68 3.63 -38.32
C SER A 1035 49.91 3.15 -37.53
N PHE A 1036 50.68 2.21 -38.05
CA PHE A 1036 51.73 1.50 -37.31
C PHE A 1036 53.05 2.27 -37.10
N LYS A 1037 53.19 3.54 -37.50
CA LYS A 1037 54.49 4.28 -37.39
C LYS A 1037 54.69 4.91 -36.02
N THR A 1038 55.88 4.77 -35.44
CA THR A 1038 56.25 5.43 -34.17
C THR A 1038 56.41 6.95 -34.37
N LEU A 1039 55.55 7.76 -33.75
CA LEU A 1039 55.50 9.23 -33.85
C LEU A 1039 56.17 9.93 -32.65
N TYR A 1040 56.04 9.37 -31.45
CA TYR A 1040 56.57 9.95 -30.21
C TYR A 1040 57.23 8.90 -29.34
N GLN A 1041 58.33 9.28 -28.69
CA GLN A 1041 58.99 8.51 -27.64
C GLN A 1041 58.86 9.24 -26.30
N VAL A 1042 58.51 8.49 -25.26
CA VAL A 1042 58.20 9.02 -23.93
C VAL A 1042 59.13 8.40 -22.91
N GLU A 1043 59.86 9.24 -22.18
CA GLU A 1043 60.76 8.82 -21.12
C GLU A 1043 60.36 9.52 -19.82
N THR A 1044 60.13 8.72 -18.77
CA THR A 1044 59.78 9.20 -17.43
C THR A 1044 60.84 8.74 -16.42
N SER A 1045 61.20 9.61 -15.49
CA SER A 1045 62.11 9.31 -14.39
C SER A 1045 61.75 10.09 -13.12
N VAL A 1046 61.93 9.48 -11.95
CA VAL A 1046 61.66 10.12 -10.64
C VAL A 1046 62.98 10.51 -10.00
N GLU A 1047 63.09 11.77 -9.62
CA GLU A 1047 64.29 12.36 -9.00
C GLU A 1047 64.13 12.49 -7.48
N THR A 1048 65.25 12.59 -6.76
CA THR A 1048 65.26 12.75 -5.29
C THR A 1048 64.99 14.20 -4.87
N PRO A 1049 64.21 14.45 -3.79
CA PRO A 1049 63.90 15.80 -3.32
C PRO A 1049 65.15 16.59 -2.89
N THR A 1050 65.11 17.92 -3.09
CA THR A 1050 66.23 18.84 -2.82
C THR A 1050 66.72 18.75 -1.37
N GLY A 1051 67.96 18.31 -1.18
CA GLY A 1051 68.60 18.14 0.13
C GLY A 1051 68.62 16.69 0.66
N SER A 1052 68.11 15.72 -0.10
CA SER A 1052 68.16 14.28 0.24
C SER A 1052 68.84 13.45 -0.86
N GLU A 1053 69.60 12.42 -0.49
CA GLU A 1053 70.26 11.53 -1.47
C GLU A 1053 69.39 10.35 -1.94
N LYS A 1054 68.21 10.13 -1.32
CA LYS A 1054 67.36 8.94 -1.57
C LYS A 1054 65.87 9.27 -1.44
N CYS A 1055 65.03 8.62 -2.25
CA CYS A 1055 63.57 8.73 -2.17
C CYS A 1055 63.04 7.96 -0.93
N GLN A 1056 62.09 8.56 -0.21
CA GLN A 1056 61.46 7.97 0.98
C GLN A 1056 59.93 8.01 0.86
N ALA A 1057 59.27 6.98 1.38
CA ALA A 1057 57.81 6.90 1.41
C ALA A 1057 57.24 8.06 2.24
N GLY A 1058 56.26 8.77 1.67
CA GLY A 1058 55.63 9.95 2.26
C GLY A 1058 56.34 11.29 1.98
N VAL A 1059 57.42 11.32 1.19
CA VAL A 1059 58.13 12.57 0.82
C VAL A 1059 57.87 12.89 -0.66
N LEU A 1060 57.59 14.17 -0.97
CA LEU A 1060 57.40 14.64 -2.35
C LEU A 1060 58.69 14.50 -3.18
N CYS A 1061 58.59 13.87 -4.34
CA CYS A 1061 59.66 13.65 -5.32
C CYS A 1061 59.27 14.27 -6.67
N PRO A 1062 60.18 14.97 -7.37
CA PRO A 1062 59.92 15.41 -8.73
C PRO A 1062 59.86 14.22 -9.72
N LEU A 1063 58.80 14.14 -10.52
CA LEU A 1063 58.67 13.27 -11.70
C LEU A 1063 59.00 14.09 -12.95
N ARG A 1064 60.05 13.69 -13.64
CA ARG A 1064 60.54 14.29 -14.89
C ARG A 1064 59.99 13.49 -16.07
N LEU A 1065 59.26 14.17 -16.96
CA LEU A 1065 58.69 13.62 -18.19
C LEU A 1065 59.35 14.28 -19.40
N LEU A 1066 59.97 13.47 -20.26
CA LEU A 1066 60.58 13.87 -21.52
C LEU A 1066 59.78 13.28 -22.69
N ILE A 1067 59.32 14.15 -23.57
CA ILE A 1067 58.55 13.77 -24.78
C ILE A 1067 59.38 14.15 -26.00
N THR A 1068 59.77 13.16 -26.81
CA THR A 1068 60.58 13.34 -28.03
C THR A 1068 59.76 13.00 -29.27
N SER A 1069 59.70 13.92 -30.24
CA SER A 1069 59.05 13.68 -31.54
C SER A 1069 60.01 12.96 -32.50
N THR A 1070 59.66 11.79 -33.02
CA THR A 1070 60.52 11.00 -33.92
C THR A 1070 60.33 11.32 -35.39
N SER A 1071 59.20 11.92 -35.77
CA SER A 1071 58.86 12.21 -37.17
C SER A 1071 58.43 13.66 -37.39
N SER A 1072 58.89 14.29 -38.47
CA SER A 1072 58.42 15.61 -38.90
C SER A 1072 57.03 15.46 -39.49
N SER A 1073 56.01 15.98 -38.81
CA SER A 1073 54.63 15.95 -39.29
C SER A 1073 54.48 16.85 -40.53
N GLY A 1074 54.60 16.25 -41.71
CA GLY A 1074 54.18 16.86 -42.97
C GLY A 1074 52.66 17.01 -43.01
N ASP A 1075 52.19 18.14 -43.54
CA ASP A 1075 50.80 18.44 -43.86
C ASP A 1075 49.79 18.57 -42.71
N ARG A 1076 49.96 19.60 -41.87
CA ARG A 1076 48.83 20.41 -41.37
C ARG A 1076 49.21 21.91 -41.35
N HIS A 1077 48.48 22.70 -42.13
CA HIS A 1077 48.64 24.15 -42.22
C HIS A 1077 48.20 24.88 -40.93
N GLN A 1078 48.97 25.91 -40.56
CA GLN A 1078 48.65 27.10 -39.74
C GLN A 1078 48.95 27.15 -38.22
N THR A 1079 49.61 26.16 -37.60
CA THR A 1079 50.15 26.33 -36.21
C THR A 1079 51.55 25.74 -36.04
N ASP A 1080 52.53 26.55 -35.62
CA ASP A 1080 53.95 26.16 -35.41
C ASP A 1080 54.20 25.13 -34.29
N SER A 1081 53.15 24.66 -33.60
CA SER A 1081 53.25 23.66 -32.53
C SER A 1081 51.99 22.79 -32.42
N VAL A 1082 52.15 21.49 -32.19
CA VAL A 1082 51.08 20.50 -31.97
C VAL A 1082 50.77 20.40 -30.47
N PRO A 1083 49.58 20.79 -29.98
CA PRO A 1083 49.19 20.58 -28.59
C PRO A 1083 48.97 19.10 -28.29
N LEU A 1084 49.76 18.56 -27.36
CA LEU A 1084 49.63 17.21 -26.83
C LEU A 1084 49.17 17.27 -25.39
N MET A 1085 48.22 16.43 -25.00
CA MET A 1085 47.84 16.19 -23.62
C MET A 1085 48.64 15.00 -23.09
N TYR A 1086 49.37 15.20 -21.99
CA TYR A 1086 49.95 14.12 -21.21
C TYR A 1086 49.06 13.83 -19.99
N GLU A 1087 48.98 12.56 -19.62
CA GLU A 1087 48.27 12.10 -18.43
C GLU A 1087 49.13 11.06 -17.71
N VAL A 1088 49.36 11.27 -16.41
CA VAL A 1088 50.15 10.35 -15.58
C VAL A 1088 49.25 9.25 -15.04
N MET A 1089 49.47 8.03 -15.54
CA MET A 1089 48.81 6.81 -15.10
C MET A 1089 49.61 6.20 -13.93
N ALA A 1090 49.37 6.73 -12.74
CA ALA A 1090 49.98 6.25 -11.50
C ALA A 1090 49.07 5.23 -10.79
N ASP A 1091 49.64 4.12 -10.32
CA ASP A 1091 48.94 3.23 -9.38
C ASP A 1091 48.82 3.94 -8.04
N ASN A 1092 47.59 4.34 -7.70
CA ASN A 1092 47.26 5.10 -6.49
C ASN A 1092 47.58 4.37 -5.18
N THR A 1093 47.91 3.07 -5.22
CA THR A 1093 48.43 2.34 -4.05
C THR A 1093 49.92 2.55 -3.83
N MET A 1094 50.67 2.87 -4.89
CA MET A 1094 52.13 3.01 -4.88
C MET A 1094 52.58 4.48 -4.93
N TRP A 1095 51.87 5.31 -5.71
CA TRP A 1095 52.22 6.70 -5.97
C TRP A 1095 51.01 7.61 -5.78
N ALA A 1096 51.23 8.76 -5.13
CA ALA A 1096 50.28 9.87 -5.11
C ALA A 1096 50.80 11.00 -6.01
N VAL A 1097 50.09 11.30 -7.10
CA VAL A 1097 50.41 12.46 -7.96
C VAL A 1097 49.94 13.73 -7.27
N CYS A 1098 50.87 14.58 -6.88
CA CYS A 1098 50.61 15.77 -6.09
C CYS A 1098 50.50 16.97 -7.03
N GLY A 1099 49.26 17.38 -7.32
CA GLY A 1099 48.96 18.46 -8.27
C GLY A 1099 48.01 18.00 -9.38
N LYS A 1100 48.13 18.60 -10.56
CA LYS A 1100 47.36 18.16 -11.74
C LYS A 1100 48.04 16.93 -12.34
N SER A 1101 47.30 15.83 -12.47
CA SER A 1101 47.77 14.57 -13.06
C SER A 1101 47.84 14.58 -14.58
N SER A 1102 47.29 15.62 -15.22
CA SER A 1102 47.32 15.81 -16.67
C SER A 1102 47.55 17.28 -17.04
N GLY A 1103 48.07 17.51 -18.24
CA GLY A 1103 48.33 18.85 -18.75
C GLY A 1103 48.65 18.87 -20.25
N VAL A 1104 48.51 20.05 -20.86
CA VAL A 1104 48.74 20.24 -22.31
C VAL A 1104 50.14 20.83 -22.54
N VAL A 1105 50.89 20.24 -23.46
CA VAL A 1105 52.22 20.66 -23.92
C VAL A 1105 52.20 20.83 -25.42
N SER A 1106 52.51 22.04 -25.90
CA SER A 1106 52.63 22.30 -27.33
C SER A 1106 53.98 21.81 -27.87
N MET A 1107 54.04 20.70 -28.59
CA MET A 1107 55.26 20.17 -29.20
C MET A 1107 55.62 20.91 -30.50
N PRO A 1108 56.88 21.33 -30.72
CA PRO A 1108 57.30 21.87 -32.02
C PRO A 1108 57.19 20.80 -33.12
N THR A 1109 56.88 21.20 -34.35
CA THR A 1109 56.75 20.29 -35.51
C THR A 1109 58.10 19.79 -36.07
N THR A 1110 59.23 20.27 -35.54
CA THR A 1110 60.58 19.83 -35.93
C THR A 1110 60.90 18.45 -35.37
N ALA A 1111 61.39 17.54 -36.22
CA ALA A 1111 61.80 16.19 -35.83
C ALA A 1111 62.93 16.21 -34.78
N MET A 1112 62.92 15.21 -33.90
CA MET A 1112 63.88 15.02 -32.79
C MET A 1112 63.93 16.19 -31.80
N THR A 1113 62.81 16.88 -31.59
CA THR A 1113 62.67 17.86 -30.51
C THR A 1113 62.14 17.20 -29.24
N THR A 1114 62.75 17.54 -28.11
CA THR A 1114 62.37 17.04 -26.78
C THR A 1114 61.81 18.16 -25.92
N LYS A 1115 60.64 17.97 -25.31
CA LYS A 1115 60.11 18.84 -24.25
C LYS A 1115 60.11 18.14 -22.91
N GLU A 1116 60.43 18.92 -21.89
CA GLU A 1116 60.47 18.49 -20.50
C GLU A 1116 59.28 19.06 -19.72
N VAL A 1117 58.63 18.20 -18.94
CA VAL A 1117 57.58 18.55 -17.99
C VAL A 1117 57.99 18.04 -16.61
N LEU A 1118 57.93 18.90 -15.61
CA LEU A 1118 58.21 18.54 -14.21
C LEU A 1118 56.90 18.50 -13.42
N LEU A 1119 56.67 17.37 -12.76
CA LEU A 1119 55.49 17.07 -11.93
C LEU A 1119 55.95 16.67 -10.53
N GLU A 1120 55.07 16.70 -9.53
CA GLU A 1120 55.39 16.19 -8.19
C GLU A 1120 54.61 14.90 -7.92
N VAL A 1121 55.32 13.88 -7.44
CA VAL A 1121 54.74 12.60 -7.02
C VAL A 1121 55.28 12.22 -5.65
N MET A 1122 54.48 11.54 -4.84
CA MET A 1122 54.87 11.03 -3.53
C MET A 1122 54.74 9.51 -3.53
N PRO A 1123 55.81 8.74 -3.30
CA PRO A 1123 55.67 7.30 -3.13
C PRO A 1123 55.01 7.02 -1.78
N LEU A 1124 54.00 6.15 -1.79
CA LEU A 1124 53.20 5.83 -0.60
C LEU A 1124 53.76 4.64 0.18
N ILE A 1125 54.57 3.80 -0.48
CA ILE A 1125 55.21 2.62 0.12
C ILE A 1125 56.72 2.59 -0.17
N GLY A 1126 57.47 1.88 0.67
CA GLY A 1126 58.89 1.58 0.41
C GLY A 1126 59.03 0.30 -0.43
N GLY A 1127 60.06 0.23 -1.27
CA GLY A 1127 60.34 -0.89 -2.17
C GLY A 1127 60.85 -0.45 -3.53
N TYR A 1128 60.95 -1.38 -4.48
CA TYR A 1128 61.21 -1.08 -5.90
C TYR A 1128 59.88 -0.85 -6.60
N LEU A 1129 59.51 0.41 -6.78
CA LEU A 1129 58.24 0.80 -7.40
C LEU A 1129 58.43 1.01 -8.90
N PRO A 1130 57.53 0.53 -9.77
CA PRO A 1130 57.54 0.91 -11.18
C PRO A 1130 57.37 2.43 -11.33
N VAL A 1131 58.09 3.04 -12.26
CA VAL A 1131 57.93 4.47 -12.59
C VAL A 1131 56.50 4.67 -13.14
N PRO A 1132 55.76 5.72 -12.70
CA PRO A 1132 54.45 6.02 -13.27
C PRO A 1132 54.50 6.16 -14.80
N VAL A 1133 53.59 5.45 -15.48
CA VAL A 1133 53.50 5.46 -16.95
C VAL A 1133 52.74 6.72 -17.37
N VAL A 1134 53.18 7.36 -18.45
CA VAL A 1134 52.50 8.55 -18.99
C VAL A 1134 51.85 8.21 -20.32
N GLN A 1135 50.55 8.45 -20.41
CA GLN A 1135 49.76 8.33 -21.63
C GLN A 1135 49.75 9.67 -22.37
N LEU A 1136 49.88 9.60 -23.69
CA LEU A 1136 49.94 10.76 -24.57
C LEU A 1136 48.79 10.73 -25.58
N SER A 1137 48.23 11.91 -25.86
CA SER A 1137 47.12 12.09 -26.79
C SER A 1137 47.17 13.48 -27.43
N GLN A 1138 46.50 13.66 -28.57
CA GLN A 1138 46.39 14.96 -29.24
C GLN A 1138 45.23 15.77 -28.64
N TYR A 1139 45.45 17.06 -28.37
CA TYR A 1139 44.46 17.95 -27.74
C TYR A 1139 43.87 18.97 -28.73
N GLN A 1140 42.56 19.11 -28.80
CA GLN A 1140 41.83 19.98 -29.73
C GLN A 1140 40.82 20.86 -28.97
N GLU A 1141 40.98 22.19 -29.02
CA GLU A 1141 40.08 23.13 -28.30
C GLU A 1141 38.74 23.31 -29.04
N LEU A 1142 37.62 23.22 -28.30
CA LEU A 1142 36.26 23.42 -28.83
C LEU A 1142 35.83 24.91 -28.78
N PRO A 1143 35.18 25.46 -29.83
CA PRO A 1143 34.69 26.85 -29.84
C PRO A 1143 33.47 27.04 -28.91
N SER A 1144 33.39 28.20 -28.24
CA SER A 1144 32.39 28.54 -27.21
C SER A 1144 31.00 28.90 -27.78
N PRO A 1145 29.89 28.66 -27.03
CA PRO A 1145 28.54 28.69 -27.55
C PRO A 1145 27.87 30.06 -27.35
N ASP A 1146 28.14 31.02 -28.23
CA ASP A 1146 27.33 32.24 -28.38
C ASP A 1146 27.35 32.66 -29.86
N ASN A 1147 26.47 32.05 -30.67
CA ASN A 1147 25.88 32.68 -31.86
C ASN A 1147 24.72 31.81 -32.38
N LYS A 1148 23.49 32.31 -32.17
CA LYS A 1148 22.28 31.87 -32.83
C LYS A 1148 22.30 32.36 -34.28
N GLU A 1149 21.90 31.49 -35.20
CA GLU A 1149 20.97 31.72 -36.33
C GLU A 1149 21.33 30.87 -37.55
N LEU A 1150 20.26 30.36 -38.18
CA LEU A 1150 20.12 29.90 -39.56
C LEU A 1150 20.18 28.37 -39.84
N SER A 1151 19.05 27.96 -40.41
CA SER A 1151 18.60 26.70 -41.01
C SER A 1151 19.65 25.83 -41.72
N PRO A 1152 19.52 24.47 -41.68
CA PRO A 1152 20.35 23.58 -42.46
C PRO A 1152 19.75 23.34 -43.85
N SER A 1153 20.40 23.88 -44.87
CA SER A 1153 20.35 23.32 -46.22
C SER A 1153 21.76 23.39 -46.81
N ASN A 1154 22.24 22.23 -47.26
CA ASN A 1154 23.46 21.98 -48.05
C ASN A 1154 24.79 21.92 -47.27
N VAL A 1155 25.24 20.71 -46.91
CA VAL A 1155 26.60 20.21 -47.21
C VAL A 1155 26.56 18.68 -47.31
N GLU A 1156 27.19 18.15 -48.35
CA GLU A 1156 27.40 16.73 -48.70
C GLU A 1156 28.18 15.96 -47.63
N PRO A 1157 27.99 14.64 -47.46
CA PRO A 1157 28.90 13.81 -46.68
C PRO A 1157 30.17 13.53 -47.50
N PHE A 1158 31.32 13.98 -47.00
CA PHE A 1158 32.62 13.46 -47.40
C PHE A 1158 32.81 12.01 -46.87
N PRO A 1159 33.65 11.21 -47.54
CA PRO A 1159 33.68 9.76 -47.40
C PRO A 1159 34.51 9.29 -46.20
N ASP A 1160 34.09 8.14 -45.66
CA ASP A 1160 34.90 7.15 -44.94
C ASP A 1160 35.92 7.69 -43.93
N SER A 1161 35.43 8.02 -42.73
CA SER A 1161 36.24 7.91 -41.51
C SER A 1161 35.65 6.80 -40.64
N VAL A 1162 36.33 5.66 -40.66
CA VAL A 1162 36.14 4.52 -39.76
C VAL A 1162 36.08 5.03 -38.31
N GLU A 1163 34.92 4.88 -37.67
CA GLU A 1163 34.77 5.10 -36.23
C GLU A 1163 35.65 4.08 -35.49
N PRO A 1164 36.48 4.50 -34.51
CA PRO A 1164 37.22 3.56 -33.68
C PRO A 1164 36.24 2.80 -32.76
N SER A 1165 36.46 1.49 -32.64
CA SER A 1165 35.64 0.58 -31.81
C SER A 1165 35.59 1.02 -30.34
N LEU A 1166 34.40 0.83 -29.74
CA LEU A 1166 33.93 1.41 -28.47
C LEU A 1166 34.57 0.86 -27.19
N ASP A 1167 35.61 0.02 -27.27
CA ASP A 1167 36.20 -0.65 -26.11
C ASP A 1167 37.51 -0.03 -25.60
N ASP A 1168 37.94 1.13 -26.13
CA ASP A 1168 39.21 1.78 -25.73
C ASP A 1168 39.07 3.26 -25.29
N LEU A 1169 37.89 3.66 -24.79
CA LEU A 1169 37.66 5.00 -24.23
C LEU A 1169 37.39 4.95 -22.72
N GLY A 1170 38.48 5.00 -21.94
CA GLY A 1170 38.45 5.62 -20.61
C GLY A 1170 37.97 7.08 -20.71
N PRO A 1171 37.53 7.72 -19.61
CA PRO A 1171 36.78 8.98 -19.64
C PRO A 1171 37.55 10.08 -20.37
N SER A 1172 37.26 10.24 -21.66
CA SER A 1172 37.94 11.19 -22.52
C SER A 1172 37.46 12.60 -22.20
N HIS A 1173 38.40 13.50 -21.90
CA HIS A 1173 38.08 14.93 -21.85
C HIS A 1173 37.65 15.39 -23.25
N PRO A 1174 36.58 16.19 -23.38
CA PRO A 1174 36.08 16.63 -24.70
C PRO A 1174 37.18 17.40 -25.44
N GLY A 1175 37.58 16.89 -26.62
CA GLY A 1175 38.68 17.42 -27.45
C GLY A 1175 39.95 16.55 -27.52
N GLN A 1176 39.95 15.33 -26.97
CA GLN A 1176 41.13 14.44 -26.93
C GLN A 1176 41.07 13.33 -28.00
N VAL A 1177 42.15 13.15 -28.77
CA VAL A 1177 42.30 12.05 -29.77
C VAL A 1177 43.50 11.18 -29.38
N TYR A 1178 43.25 9.88 -29.14
CA TYR A 1178 44.30 8.93 -28.78
C TYR A 1178 45.13 8.48 -29.99
N PHE A 1179 46.40 8.18 -29.76
CA PHE A 1179 47.28 7.59 -30.77
C PHE A 1179 47.01 6.08 -30.88
N GLY A 1180 47.09 5.54 -32.09
CA GLY A 1180 46.92 4.11 -32.36
C GLY A 1180 48.07 3.24 -31.81
N HIS A 1181 47.83 1.94 -31.68
CA HIS A 1181 48.83 0.97 -31.21
C HIS A 1181 50.12 1.05 -32.04
N GLY A 1182 51.26 1.27 -31.37
CA GLY A 1182 52.59 1.38 -31.98
C GLY A 1182 53.01 2.80 -32.40
N GLN A 1183 52.16 3.82 -32.22
CA GLN A 1183 52.51 5.22 -32.53
C GLN A 1183 53.24 5.95 -31.40
N VAL A 1184 53.06 5.54 -30.15
CA VAL A 1184 53.78 6.09 -29.01
C VAL A 1184 54.58 4.98 -28.35
N TYR A 1185 55.89 5.16 -28.24
CA TYR A 1185 56.78 4.19 -27.59
C TYR A 1185 57.20 4.72 -26.21
N SER A 1186 56.91 3.94 -25.16
CA SER A 1186 57.32 4.26 -23.80
C SER A 1186 58.68 3.62 -23.49
N CYS A 1187 59.72 4.44 -23.36
CA CYS A 1187 61.09 3.99 -23.08
C CYS A 1187 61.25 3.49 -21.65
N SER A 1188 60.46 4.02 -20.70
CA SER A 1188 60.62 3.77 -19.26
C SER A 1188 59.72 2.68 -18.69
N GLN A 1189 58.90 2.00 -19.52
CA GLN A 1189 57.86 1.07 -19.05
C GLN A 1189 58.37 -0.09 -18.18
N ALA A 1190 59.65 -0.44 -18.28
CA ALA A 1190 60.31 -1.48 -17.48
C ALA A 1190 61.23 -0.94 -16.35
N GLN A 1191 61.24 0.37 -16.10
CA GLN A 1191 62.09 0.98 -15.05
C GLN A 1191 61.41 0.98 -13.67
N GLN A 1192 62.21 0.82 -12.62
CA GLN A 1192 61.77 0.87 -11.23
C GLN A 1192 62.63 1.84 -10.40
N VAL A 1193 62.00 2.50 -9.42
CA VAL A 1193 62.62 3.45 -8.48
C VAL A 1193 62.65 2.81 -7.09
N HIS A 1194 63.81 2.82 -6.45
CA HIS A 1194 63.97 2.30 -5.10
C HIS A 1194 63.61 3.37 -4.06
N VAL A 1195 62.55 3.12 -3.29
CA VAL A 1195 62.02 4.00 -2.24
C VAL A 1195 62.24 3.37 -0.87
N LEU A 1196 62.77 4.13 0.08
CA LEU A 1196 62.96 3.69 1.47
C LEU A 1196 61.68 3.91 2.32
N PRO A 1197 61.40 3.08 3.34
CA PRO A 1197 60.24 3.25 4.22
C PRO A 1197 60.31 4.52 5.09
N ALA A 1198 59.15 5.03 5.52
CA ALA A 1198 59.01 6.29 6.27
C ALA A 1198 59.66 6.24 7.67
N ASN A 1199 60.35 7.31 8.06
CA ASN A 1199 61.05 7.45 9.34
C ASN A 1199 60.08 7.81 10.50
N ASN A 1200 59.42 6.83 11.12
CA ASN A 1200 58.65 7.06 12.35
C ASN A 1200 59.54 6.95 13.60
N GLY A 1201 60.20 8.05 13.95
CA GLY A 1201 60.80 8.23 15.27
C GLY A 1201 59.73 8.52 16.33
N GLY A 1202 59.26 7.48 17.03
CA GLY A 1202 58.32 7.62 18.14
C GLY A 1202 58.12 6.28 18.86
N ASN A 1203 58.88 6.06 19.93
CA ASN A 1203 58.81 4.89 20.81
C ASN A 1203 57.37 4.56 21.24
N LEU A 1204 56.94 3.31 21.02
CA LEU A 1204 56.02 2.61 21.92
C LEU A 1204 56.26 1.09 21.81
N VAL A 1205 57.12 0.63 22.71
CA VAL A 1205 57.26 -0.75 23.15
C VAL A 1205 55.98 -1.14 23.90
N ILE A 1206 55.40 -2.31 23.62
CA ILE A 1206 55.19 -3.38 24.60
C ILE A 1206 54.72 -4.65 23.89
N THR A 1207 55.41 -5.72 24.29
CA THR A 1207 55.31 -7.14 24.00
C THR A 1207 54.07 -7.85 24.55
N PHE A 1208 53.63 -8.85 23.78
CA PHE A 1208 52.93 -10.12 24.09
C PHE A 1208 52.14 -10.31 25.39
N GLN A 1209 50.88 -10.76 25.21
CA GLN A 1209 50.36 -11.99 25.83
C GLN A 1209 49.77 -12.88 24.74
#